data_AF-A0A7K1J4F7-F1
#
_entry.id   AF-A0A7K1J4F7-F1
#
_cell.length_a   1.000
_cell.length_b   1.000
_cell.length_c   1.000
_cell.angle_alpha   90.00
_cell.angle_beta   90.00
_cell.angle_gamma   90.00
#
_symmetry.space_group_name_H-M   'P 1'
#
loop_
_entity.id
_entity.type
_entity.pdbx_description
1 polymer ?
#
loop_
_entity_poly.entity_id
_entity_poly.type
_entity_poly.pdbx_seq_one_letter_code
_entity_poly.pdbx_strand_id
1 'polypeptide(L)'
;MRNIGFILRRDLKRLIRIPAAWVIIFGLTFIPALYAWFNIIGFWNPYGNTGGITVAVANEDAGANSSLMGKLELGDQIVDTLKKNHDLGWTFKTKAEAMQCVESGKCYAAIVIPKNFSENMSNVVTGSGDRPQLDYYVNEKVNAVAPKITDVGATTVDQQVNSTFVSTVSKVISEIVNKTNVSITSKGNDAIDTTTAKLDKTKATLEKSRSMIADLRTSLNGVESKTQAAKQSIAQVNTAIDGASSGLSSASSLLTKTQGSITTFSNDLSTQLDQGSNLFLQASGKASTSATRVANGVLTASNATGSALNELTSVNKQNQQILEDMKNLPDGPLKDDINQIVYDLGQQNAKVAKTLDTLTNLNNSTTAAANSALDTTNQFSTTSSTTMNALSGARSTINSSAIPQLNSGLGTLSGTAGTLSGFVSSQKTLLGQTNLILDQLAQISTSASSSLKETYDLLGQFVTRIDNVNTDLKALMNTNLLGTVLGSDSLDVSKIAEFMMSPTVLNSHTLYPIDTYGSGMAPLFTSLALWVGVFMLMVLFRLEVDDEGFEGRHVTIKQTYLARYLLLAIVAGAQGIVCSVGDLIIGVQCVNPFVFVLTAWWSSLVYLSIAYALSATFMHVGKGLVVALVMVQIPGASGLYPIEMMPGFYRAMYPFFPFTYSIDAFRETIGGFYDAHWWRMMGVLAIFMVCSFFVGLVIRPWMANFNHLFAREVEESDMIVGERVYMPSRRFNLSQAVEILSDHGEYRRRLERRAEHFAKLYPRLIRGALVAGFVVPITLFIVFSFVDTDGVKLIALATWGIWILVIIIFLMVVESIRDSLRNQAELGSLSESSLQDMIMSQNLFGFSHHHISLRDNIVNHTAAAHTAHADAERGAQHDNSQQTTAQQSAHTAATSMAERAENTTNTADSSEEQREEHTLDSLEDTLDLNLEQLRSRERKHRRWGRNNHEGRHSA
;
A
#
# COMPACT_ATOMS: atom_id res chain seq x y z
N MET A 1 26.91 -27.84 21.76
CA MET A 1 25.85 -28.67 22.40
C MET A 1 25.93 -28.66 23.93
N ARG A 2 27.07 -28.98 24.58
CA ARG A 2 27.18 -29.03 26.07
C ARG A 2 26.78 -27.73 26.78
N ASN A 3 27.14 -26.56 26.24
CA ASN A 3 26.75 -25.26 26.82
C ASN A 3 25.25 -24.98 26.73
N ILE A 4 24.61 -25.39 25.62
CA ILE A 4 23.17 -25.18 25.38
C ILE A 4 22.35 -25.96 26.41
N GLY A 5 22.69 -27.25 26.60
CA GLY A 5 22.04 -28.09 27.59
C GLY A 5 22.27 -27.61 29.03
N PHE A 6 23.42 -27.00 29.33
CA PHE A 6 23.67 -26.39 30.63
C PHE A 6 22.76 -25.18 30.89
N ILE A 7 22.68 -24.24 29.95
CA ILE A 7 21.83 -23.05 30.05
C ILE A 7 20.36 -23.46 30.22
N LEU A 8 19.90 -24.39 29.37
CA LEU A 8 18.54 -24.92 29.44
C LEU A 8 18.24 -25.54 30.80
N ARG A 9 19.14 -26.39 31.33
CA ARG A 9 18.98 -27.03 32.64
C ARG A 9 19.00 -26.02 33.78
N ARG A 10 19.87 -25.00 33.70
CA ARG A 10 19.97 -23.89 34.67
C ARG A 10 18.65 -23.14 34.74
N ASP A 11 18.15 -22.69 33.59
CA ASP A 11 16.96 -21.86 33.49
C ASP A 11 15.70 -22.65 33.87
N LEU A 12 15.61 -23.92 33.46
CA LEU A 12 14.53 -24.80 33.87
C LEU A 12 14.52 -25.03 35.39
N LYS A 13 15.70 -25.23 36.00
CA LYS A 13 15.79 -25.38 37.47
C LYS A 13 15.39 -24.10 38.20
N ARG A 14 15.69 -22.92 37.64
CA ARG A 14 15.26 -21.62 38.18
C ARG A 14 13.74 -21.48 38.12
N LEU A 15 13.12 -21.79 36.98
CA LEU A 15 11.67 -21.78 36.83
C LEU A 15 10.99 -22.76 37.80
N ILE A 16 11.51 -23.98 37.93
CA ILE A 16 10.96 -25.00 38.84
C ILE A 16 10.99 -24.53 40.30
N ARG A 17 12.03 -23.78 40.70
CA ARG A 17 12.25 -23.36 42.09
C ARG A 17 11.39 -22.16 42.50
N ILE A 18 10.81 -21.41 41.56
CA ILE A 18 10.03 -20.20 41.85
C ILE A 18 8.53 -20.51 41.68
N PRO A 19 7.75 -20.64 42.78
CA PRO A 19 6.32 -20.96 42.71
C PRO A 19 5.49 -19.99 41.85
N ALA A 20 5.80 -18.68 41.92
CA ALA A 20 5.12 -17.67 41.12
C ALA A 20 5.32 -17.85 39.60
N ALA A 21 6.47 -18.38 39.17
CA ALA A 21 6.74 -18.63 37.76
C ALA A 21 5.82 -19.71 37.19
N TRP A 22 5.41 -20.70 37.99
CA TRP A 22 4.47 -21.74 37.58
C TRP A 22 3.08 -21.19 37.30
N VAL A 23 2.60 -20.23 38.08
CA VAL A 23 1.30 -19.57 37.83
C VAL A 23 1.33 -18.84 36.49
N ILE A 24 2.42 -18.15 36.20
CA ILE A 24 2.62 -17.44 34.92
C ILE A 24 2.71 -18.43 33.75
N ILE A 25 3.50 -19.50 33.87
CA ILE A 25 3.63 -20.54 32.84
C ILE A 25 2.28 -21.23 32.60
N PHE A 26 1.53 -21.52 33.66
CA PHE A 26 0.19 -22.08 33.54
C PHE A 26 -0.75 -21.13 32.79
N GLY A 27 -0.80 -19.85 33.18
CA GLY A 27 -1.57 -18.83 32.48
C GLY A 27 -1.18 -18.72 31.00
N LEU A 28 0.13 -18.64 30.72
CA LEU A 28 0.66 -18.59 29.36
C LEU A 28 0.31 -19.84 28.54
N THR A 29 0.19 -21.00 29.16
CA THR A 29 -0.13 -22.26 28.46
C THR A 29 -1.63 -22.35 28.13
N PHE A 30 -2.51 -21.93 29.05
CA PHE A 30 -3.96 -22.14 28.93
C PHE A 30 -4.74 -20.94 28.39
N ILE A 31 -4.35 -19.70 28.70
CA ILE A 31 -5.09 -18.49 28.29
C ILE A 31 -5.27 -18.41 26.75
N PRO A 32 -4.24 -18.70 25.93
CA PRO A 32 -4.42 -18.66 24.48
C PRO A 32 -5.39 -19.73 23.98
N ALA A 33 -5.38 -20.92 24.59
CA ALA A 33 -6.29 -22.00 24.23
C ALA A 33 -7.76 -21.66 24.54
N LEU A 34 -8.02 -20.95 25.65
CA LEU A 34 -9.38 -20.46 25.99
C LEU A 34 -9.96 -19.60 24.86
N TYR A 35 -9.14 -18.80 24.19
CA TYR A 35 -9.60 -18.01 23.04
C TYR A 35 -10.12 -18.92 21.92
N ALA A 36 -9.37 -19.96 21.54
CA ALA A 36 -9.82 -20.89 20.51
C ALA A 36 -11.12 -21.58 20.94
N TRP A 37 -11.16 -22.12 22.15
CA TRP A 37 -12.30 -22.88 22.67
C TRP A 37 -13.59 -22.08 22.72
N PHE A 38 -13.58 -20.87 23.27
CA PHE A 38 -14.78 -20.04 23.35
C PHE A 38 -15.28 -19.63 21.96
N ASN A 39 -14.37 -19.35 21.02
CA ASN A 39 -14.77 -19.01 19.65
C ASN A 39 -15.30 -20.24 18.89
N ILE A 40 -14.66 -21.41 19.00
CA ILE A 40 -15.14 -22.65 18.37
C ILE A 40 -16.53 -23.02 18.89
N ILE A 41 -16.76 -22.93 20.20
CA ILE A 41 -18.08 -23.17 20.81
C ILE A 41 -19.09 -22.12 20.35
N GLY A 42 -18.71 -20.84 20.33
CA GLY A 42 -19.57 -19.75 19.85
C GLY A 42 -20.01 -19.93 18.40
N PHE A 43 -19.15 -20.53 17.56
CA PHE A 43 -19.40 -20.84 16.16
C PHE A 43 -19.84 -22.31 15.93
N TRP A 44 -20.22 -23.06 16.97
CA TRP A 44 -20.48 -24.49 16.84
C TRP A 44 -21.59 -24.81 15.83
N ASN A 45 -22.73 -24.15 15.97
CA ASN A 45 -23.86 -24.24 15.04
C ASN A 45 -24.62 -22.90 14.97
N PRO A 46 -24.10 -21.88 14.27
CA PRO A 46 -24.77 -20.58 14.16
C PRO A 46 -26.12 -20.68 13.41
N TYR A 47 -26.35 -21.77 12.67
CA TYR A 47 -27.56 -22.02 11.90
C TYR A 47 -28.62 -22.85 12.65
N GLY A 48 -28.31 -23.38 13.83
CA GLY A 48 -29.25 -24.19 14.61
C GLY A 48 -30.35 -23.39 15.31
N ASN A 49 -30.21 -22.06 15.39
CA ASN A 49 -31.13 -21.15 16.08
C ASN A 49 -31.72 -20.09 15.13
N THR A 50 -31.95 -20.45 13.87
CA THR A 50 -32.50 -19.54 12.84
C THR A 50 -33.94 -19.09 13.14
N GLY A 51 -34.66 -19.77 14.03
CA GLY A 51 -35.97 -19.32 14.53
C GLY A 51 -35.94 -17.94 15.22
N GLY A 52 -34.77 -17.47 15.66
CA GLY A 52 -34.58 -16.10 16.17
C GLY A 52 -34.51 -15.02 15.08
N ILE A 53 -34.45 -15.41 13.80
CA ILE A 53 -34.45 -14.49 12.66
C ILE A 53 -35.89 -14.25 12.23
N THR A 54 -36.40 -13.07 12.57
CA THR A 54 -37.79 -12.70 12.28
C THR A 54 -37.98 -12.33 10.82
N VAL A 55 -38.89 -13.01 10.13
CA VAL A 55 -39.32 -12.70 8.75
C VAL A 55 -40.81 -12.37 8.76
N ALA A 56 -41.16 -11.17 8.30
CA ALA A 56 -42.55 -10.76 8.18
C ALA A 56 -43.18 -11.35 6.92
N VAL A 57 -44.44 -11.78 7.00
CA VAL A 57 -45.22 -12.25 5.85
C VAL A 57 -46.52 -11.45 5.82
N ALA A 58 -46.78 -10.80 4.69
CA ALA A 58 -48.03 -10.09 4.44
C ALA A 58 -48.74 -10.73 3.25
N ASN A 59 -49.99 -11.17 3.46
CA ASN A 59 -50.83 -11.73 2.41
C ASN A 59 -51.86 -10.70 1.95
N GLU A 60 -51.74 -10.23 0.71
CA GLU A 60 -52.72 -9.34 0.07
C GLU A 60 -53.56 -10.08 -1.00
N ASP A 61 -53.30 -11.38 -1.23
CA ASP A 61 -53.95 -12.20 -2.25
C ASP A 61 -55.47 -12.24 -2.06
N ALA A 62 -56.22 -11.90 -3.12
CA ALA A 62 -57.68 -11.89 -3.09
C ALA A 62 -58.31 -13.27 -3.39
N GLY A 63 -57.47 -14.26 -3.74
CA GLY A 63 -57.92 -15.53 -4.31
C GLY A 63 -58.41 -15.37 -5.76
N ALA A 64 -58.68 -16.49 -6.43
CA ALA A 64 -59.17 -16.52 -7.80
C ALA A 64 -60.17 -17.66 -8.03
N ASN A 65 -61.08 -17.49 -8.98
CA ASN A 65 -61.99 -18.56 -9.41
C ASN A 65 -61.59 -19.02 -10.81
N SER A 66 -61.16 -20.28 -10.93
CA SER A 66 -60.83 -20.92 -12.19
C SER A 66 -61.95 -21.88 -12.62
N SER A 67 -62.32 -21.83 -13.90
CA SER A 67 -63.28 -22.78 -14.50
C SER A 67 -62.79 -24.23 -14.50
N LEU A 68 -61.47 -24.43 -14.40
CA LEU A 68 -60.83 -25.75 -14.40
C LEU A 68 -60.48 -26.25 -12.98
N MET A 69 -60.16 -25.34 -12.06
CA MET A 69 -59.59 -25.68 -10.73
C MET A 69 -60.46 -25.21 -9.55
N GLY A 70 -61.61 -24.56 -9.79
CA GLY A 70 -62.48 -24.05 -8.73
C GLY A 70 -61.93 -22.80 -8.05
N LYS A 71 -62.36 -22.55 -6.80
CA LYS A 71 -61.88 -21.44 -5.96
C LYS A 71 -60.46 -21.74 -5.46
N LEU A 72 -59.51 -20.87 -5.80
CA LEU A 72 -58.09 -20.93 -5.46
C LEU A 72 -57.77 -19.82 -4.44
N GLU A 73 -57.29 -20.20 -3.26
CA GLU A 73 -56.86 -19.30 -2.18
C GLU A 73 -55.41 -19.64 -1.81
N LEU A 74 -54.49 -19.47 -2.75
CA LEU A 74 -53.10 -19.92 -2.60
C LEU A 74 -52.31 -19.10 -1.59
N GLY A 75 -52.56 -17.78 -1.49
CA GLY A 75 -51.94 -16.94 -0.47
C GLY A 75 -52.21 -17.44 0.94
N ASP A 76 -53.46 -17.82 1.23
CA ASP A 76 -53.85 -18.34 2.56
C ASP A 76 -53.23 -19.71 2.84
N GLN A 77 -53.13 -20.58 1.83
CA GLN A 77 -52.48 -21.88 1.96
C GLN A 77 -50.97 -21.76 2.23
N ILE A 78 -50.30 -20.78 1.61
CA ILE A 78 -48.89 -20.47 1.87
C ILE A 78 -48.73 -19.98 3.31
N VAL A 79 -49.56 -19.02 3.75
CA VAL A 79 -49.56 -18.51 5.12
C VAL A 79 -49.74 -19.63 6.14
N ASP A 80 -50.71 -20.52 5.94
CA ASP A 80 -50.98 -21.62 6.87
C ASP A 80 -49.88 -22.68 6.90
N THR A 81 -49.12 -22.84 5.80
CA THR A 81 -47.96 -23.71 5.78
C THR A 81 -46.76 -23.06 6.48
N LEU A 82 -46.53 -21.77 6.26
CA LEU A 82 -45.46 -21.02 6.94
C LEU A 82 -45.69 -20.94 8.45
N LYS A 83 -46.94 -20.89 8.93
CA LYS A 83 -47.26 -20.98 10.37
C LYS A 83 -46.81 -22.29 11.01
N LYS A 84 -46.74 -23.38 10.23
CA LYS A 84 -46.32 -24.72 10.68
C LYS A 84 -44.81 -24.95 10.52
N ASN A 85 -44.13 -24.10 9.76
CA ASN A 85 -42.67 -24.13 9.64
C ASN A 85 -42.06 -23.33 10.81
N HIS A 86 -41.07 -23.89 11.48
CA HIS A 86 -40.40 -23.26 12.62
C HIS A 86 -38.91 -23.01 12.39
N ASP A 87 -38.45 -23.15 11.15
CA ASP A 87 -37.04 -22.97 10.78
C ASP A 87 -36.65 -21.47 10.86
N LEU A 88 -37.61 -20.57 10.65
CA LEU A 88 -37.46 -19.12 10.78
C LEU A 88 -38.56 -18.52 11.67
N GLY A 89 -38.31 -17.32 12.20
CA GLY A 89 -39.25 -16.57 13.03
C GLY A 89 -40.36 -15.91 12.22
N TRP A 90 -41.25 -16.70 11.61
CA TRP A 90 -42.33 -16.18 10.77
C TRP A 90 -43.31 -15.31 11.57
N THR A 91 -43.55 -14.08 11.11
CA THR A 91 -44.54 -13.17 11.72
C THR A 91 -45.51 -12.67 10.68
N PHE A 92 -46.80 -12.82 10.94
CA PHE A 92 -47.84 -12.46 9.97
C PHE A 92 -48.39 -11.07 10.30
N LYS A 93 -48.34 -10.15 9.33
CA LYS A 93 -48.63 -8.73 9.52
C LYS A 93 -49.34 -8.16 8.28
N THR A 94 -49.96 -6.99 8.41
CA THR A 94 -50.40 -6.23 7.23
C THR A 94 -49.18 -5.76 6.42
N LYS A 95 -49.34 -5.46 5.12
CA LYS A 95 -48.23 -4.97 4.30
C LYS A 95 -47.53 -3.75 4.91
N ALA A 96 -48.29 -2.79 5.43
CA ALA A 96 -47.74 -1.58 6.07
C ALA A 96 -46.89 -1.92 7.32
N GLU A 97 -47.39 -2.81 8.18
CA GLU A 97 -46.66 -3.23 9.39
C GLU A 97 -45.46 -4.12 9.06
N ALA A 98 -45.53 -4.95 8.02
CA ALA A 98 -44.42 -5.77 7.55
C ALA A 98 -43.28 -4.88 7.04
N MET A 99 -43.59 -3.87 6.21
CA MET A 99 -42.62 -2.89 5.72
C MET A 99 -42.02 -2.09 6.88
N GLN A 100 -42.84 -1.59 7.80
CA GLN A 100 -42.36 -0.88 8.99
C GLN A 100 -41.46 -1.77 9.87
N CYS A 101 -41.76 -3.07 9.98
CA CYS A 101 -40.95 -4.02 10.73
C CYS A 101 -39.55 -4.18 10.12
N VAL A 102 -39.47 -4.27 8.79
CA VAL A 102 -38.20 -4.36 8.05
C VAL A 102 -37.43 -3.05 8.13
N GLU A 103 -38.08 -1.91 7.87
CA GLU A 103 -37.46 -0.59 7.93
C GLU A 103 -36.92 -0.24 9.33
N SER A 104 -37.64 -0.63 10.39
CA SER A 104 -37.20 -0.42 11.78
C SER A 104 -36.15 -1.43 12.26
N GLY A 105 -35.84 -2.46 11.47
CA GLY A 105 -34.90 -3.53 11.83
C GLY A 105 -35.43 -4.53 12.87
N LYS A 106 -36.73 -4.48 13.20
CA LYS A 106 -37.39 -5.48 14.05
C LYS A 106 -37.59 -6.82 13.32
N CYS A 107 -37.71 -6.77 11.99
CA CYS A 107 -37.71 -7.91 11.10
C CYS A 107 -36.49 -7.81 10.17
N TYR A 108 -35.87 -8.93 9.85
CA TYR A 108 -34.73 -8.98 8.93
C TYR A 108 -35.18 -8.95 7.47
N ALA A 109 -36.35 -9.50 7.19
CA ALA A 109 -36.96 -9.49 5.86
C ALA A 109 -38.49 -9.47 5.93
N ALA A 110 -39.14 -9.13 4.82
CA ALA A 110 -40.57 -9.27 4.60
C ALA A 110 -40.84 -9.93 3.25
N ILE A 111 -41.82 -10.83 3.22
CA ILE A 111 -42.38 -11.43 2.01
C ILE A 111 -43.81 -10.91 1.87
N VAL A 112 -44.13 -10.26 0.75
CA VAL A 112 -45.48 -9.78 0.45
C VAL A 112 -46.04 -10.59 -0.70
N ILE A 113 -47.16 -11.27 -0.45
CA ILE A 113 -47.93 -12.01 -1.45
C ILE A 113 -48.88 -11.01 -2.13
N PRO A 114 -48.70 -10.70 -3.43
CA PRO A 114 -49.50 -9.68 -4.11
C PRO A 114 -50.97 -10.07 -4.29
N LYS A 115 -51.83 -9.08 -4.53
CA LYS A 115 -53.28 -9.25 -4.62
C LYS A 115 -53.77 -10.19 -5.72
N ASN A 116 -53.04 -10.25 -6.83
CA ASN A 116 -53.34 -11.07 -8.00
C ASN A 116 -52.57 -12.40 -8.02
N PHE A 117 -52.00 -12.82 -6.89
CA PHE A 117 -51.13 -14.00 -6.84
C PHE A 117 -51.85 -15.30 -7.25
N SER A 118 -53.03 -15.58 -6.68
CA SER A 118 -53.84 -16.75 -7.07
C SER A 118 -54.37 -16.68 -8.50
N GLU A 119 -54.69 -15.47 -8.98
CA GLU A 119 -55.17 -15.23 -10.35
C GLU A 119 -54.08 -15.52 -11.38
N ASN A 120 -52.89 -14.95 -11.18
CA ASN A 120 -51.73 -15.17 -12.04
C ASN A 120 -51.31 -16.65 -12.05
N MET A 121 -51.38 -17.33 -10.90
CA MET A 121 -51.09 -18.76 -10.83
C MET A 121 -52.10 -19.59 -11.67
N SER A 122 -53.38 -19.21 -11.66
CA SER A 122 -54.38 -19.88 -12.49
C SER A 122 -54.15 -19.67 -14.00
N ASN A 123 -53.65 -18.49 -14.37
CA ASN A 123 -53.36 -18.11 -15.76
C ASN A 123 -52.17 -18.87 -16.37
N VAL A 124 -51.23 -19.35 -15.54
CA VAL A 124 -50.11 -20.19 -15.96
C VAL A 124 -50.59 -21.57 -16.45
N VAL A 125 -51.63 -22.12 -15.83
CA VAL A 125 -52.23 -23.42 -16.21
C VAL A 125 -53.05 -23.30 -17.49
N THR A 126 -53.71 -22.17 -17.71
CA THR A 126 -54.52 -21.90 -18.91
C THR A 126 -53.70 -21.32 -20.08
N GLY A 127 -52.41 -21.02 -19.85
CA GLY A 127 -51.49 -20.49 -20.86
C GLY A 127 -51.77 -19.05 -21.29
N SER A 128 -52.48 -18.27 -20.47
CA SER A 128 -53.11 -17.01 -20.87
C SER A 128 -52.70 -15.76 -20.05
N GLY A 129 -51.56 -15.74 -19.36
CA GLY A 129 -51.16 -14.54 -18.61
C GLY A 129 -49.76 -14.55 -17.97
N ASP A 130 -49.53 -13.54 -17.13
CA ASP A 130 -48.27 -13.27 -16.42
C ASP A 130 -47.98 -14.30 -15.31
N ARG A 131 -46.70 -14.56 -15.04
CA ARG A 131 -46.28 -15.48 -13.97
C ARG A 131 -46.49 -14.85 -12.58
N PRO A 132 -46.92 -15.63 -11.57
CA PRO A 132 -47.03 -15.14 -10.20
C PRO A 132 -45.65 -14.75 -9.65
N GLN A 133 -45.60 -13.64 -8.92
CA GLN A 133 -44.39 -13.10 -8.29
C GLN A 133 -44.67 -12.86 -6.81
N LEU A 134 -43.64 -13.01 -5.98
CA LEU A 134 -43.64 -12.61 -4.57
C LEU A 134 -42.70 -11.42 -4.41
N ASP A 135 -43.11 -10.41 -3.65
CA ASP A 135 -42.22 -9.30 -3.34
C ASP A 135 -41.40 -9.65 -2.10
N TYR A 136 -40.08 -9.64 -2.24
CA TYR A 136 -39.13 -9.89 -1.15
C TYR A 136 -38.38 -8.61 -0.79
N TYR A 137 -38.47 -8.22 0.48
CA TYR A 137 -37.80 -7.05 1.03
C TYR A 137 -36.86 -7.50 2.14
N VAL A 138 -35.59 -7.08 2.09
CA VAL A 138 -34.57 -7.48 3.06
C VAL A 138 -33.86 -6.26 3.61
N ASN A 139 -33.58 -6.27 4.92
CA ASN A 139 -32.82 -5.21 5.57
C ASN A 139 -31.37 -5.65 5.81
N GLU A 140 -30.51 -5.41 4.82
CA GLU A 140 -29.09 -5.74 4.88
C GLU A 140 -28.30 -4.92 5.91
N LYS A 141 -28.88 -3.81 6.42
CA LYS A 141 -28.22 -2.93 7.40
C LYS A 141 -28.12 -3.58 8.78
N VAL A 142 -29.10 -4.38 9.19
CA VAL A 142 -29.16 -4.91 10.56
C VAL A 142 -28.04 -5.92 10.79
N ASN A 143 -27.72 -6.73 9.78
CA ASN A 143 -26.66 -7.72 9.85
C ASN A 143 -26.26 -8.17 8.44
N ALA A 144 -24.95 -8.28 8.16
CA ALA A 144 -24.46 -8.64 6.82
C ALA A 144 -24.68 -10.12 6.43
N VAL A 145 -24.92 -11.00 7.41
CA VAL A 145 -25.13 -12.45 7.19
C VAL A 145 -26.63 -12.78 7.13
N ALA A 146 -27.47 -12.02 7.85
CA ALA A 146 -28.91 -12.27 7.90
C ALA A 146 -29.59 -12.31 6.51
N PRO A 147 -29.28 -11.43 5.53
CA PRO A 147 -29.81 -11.52 4.17
C PRO A 147 -29.60 -12.88 3.54
N LYS A 148 -28.41 -13.48 3.72
CA LYS A 148 -28.09 -14.80 3.17
C LYS A 148 -28.88 -15.92 3.83
N ILE A 149 -29.24 -15.77 5.10
CA ILE A 149 -30.08 -16.73 5.82
C ILE A 149 -31.56 -16.53 5.44
N THR A 150 -32.02 -15.29 5.30
CA THR A 150 -33.38 -14.98 4.89
C THR A 150 -33.64 -15.25 3.41
N ASP A 151 -32.61 -15.22 2.55
CA ASP A 151 -32.63 -15.67 1.13
C ASP A 151 -32.99 -17.16 1.05
N VAL A 152 -32.45 -17.99 1.97
CA VAL A 152 -32.83 -19.41 2.11
C VAL A 152 -34.29 -19.52 2.53
N GLY A 153 -34.76 -18.67 3.44
CA GLY A 153 -36.17 -18.57 3.80
C GLY A 153 -37.09 -18.25 2.63
N ALA A 154 -36.72 -17.28 1.79
CA ALA A 154 -37.46 -16.95 0.57
C ALA A 154 -37.48 -18.13 -0.43
N THR A 155 -36.36 -18.85 -0.53
CA THR A 155 -36.26 -20.08 -1.34
C THR A 155 -37.18 -21.18 -0.81
N THR A 156 -37.31 -21.35 0.51
CA THR A 156 -38.26 -22.28 1.13
C THR A 156 -39.71 -21.90 0.81
N VAL A 157 -40.05 -20.60 0.83
CA VAL A 157 -41.38 -20.14 0.42
C VAL A 157 -41.65 -20.43 -1.06
N ASP A 158 -40.67 -20.19 -1.93
CA ASP A 158 -40.75 -20.50 -3.37
C ASP A 158 -40.95 -22.00 -3.63
N GLN A 159 -40.20 -22.86 -2.94
CA GLN A 159 -40.37 -24.32 -2.99
C GLN A 159 -41.76 -24.74 -2.50
N GLN A 160 -42.26 -24.12 -1.41
CA GLN A 160 -43.58 -24.43 -0.87
C GLN A 160 -44.71 -24.00 -1.81
N VAL A 161 -44.58 -22.84 -2.47
CA VAL A 161 -45.49 -22.37 -3.52
C VAL A 161 -45.56 -23.40 -4.64
N ASN A 162 -44.40 -23.87 -5.12
CA ASN A 162 -44.32 -24.85 -6.19
C ASN A 162 -44.92 -26.20 -5.78
N SER A 163 -44.64 -26.68 -4.55
CA SER A 163 -45.23 -27.91 -4.01
C SER A 163 -46.75 -27.83 -3.87
N THR A 164 -47.27 -26.71 -3.37
CA THR A 164 -48.72 -26.50 -3.16
C THR A 164 -49.45 -26.43 -4.50
N PHE A 165 -48.84 -25.80 -5.50
CA PHE A 165 -49.34 -25.74 -6.87
C PHE A 165 -49.38 -27.14 -7.52
N VAL A 166 -48.28 -27.89 -7.49
CA VAL A 166 -48.23 -29.24 -8.08
C VAL A 166 -49.23 -30.19 -7.40
N SER A 167 -49.38 -30.11 -6.08
CA SER A 167 -50.38 -30.87 -5.32
C SER A 167 -51.82 -30.54 -5.75
N THR A 168 -52.13 -29.24 -5.90
CA THR A 168 -53.47 -28.77 -6.30
C THR A 168 -53.82 -29.21 -7.73
N VAL A 169 -52.88 -29.06 -8.68
CA VAL A 169 -53.04 -29.52 -10.07
C VAL A 169 -53.21 -31.04 -10.12
N SER A 170 -52.43 -31.80 -9.35
CA SER A 170 -52.52 -33.26 -9.29
C SER A 170 -53.87 -33.75 -8.73
N LYS A 171 -54.42 -33.03 -7.74
CA LYS A 171 -55.73 -33.33 -7.15
C LYS A 171 -56.88 -33.08 -8.14
N VAL A 172 -56.85 -31.97 -8.88
CA VAL A 172 -57.84 -31.64 -9.92
C VAL A 172 -57.81 -32.65 -11.06
N ILE A 173 -56.63 -33.03 -11.55
CA ILE A 173 -56.48 -34.06 -12.59
C ILE A 173 -57.00 -35.41 -12.10
N SER A 174 -56.74 -35.77 -10.84
CA SER A 174 -57.21 -37.03 -10.25
C SER A 174 -58.73 -37.08 -10.05
N GLU A 175 -59.39 -35.97 -9.67
CA GLU A 175 -60.85 -35.89 -9.58
C GLU A 175 -61.54 -36.01 -10.95
N ILE A 176 -60.94 -35.46 -12.01
CA ILE A 176 -61.41 -35.60 -13.39
C ILE A 176 -61.26 -37.07 -13.86
N VAL A 177 -60.14 -37.71 -13.55
CA VAL A 177 -59.88 -39.12 -13.91
C VAL A 177 -60.78 -40.09 -13.13
N ASN A 178 -61.01 -39.86 -11.84
CA ASN A 178 -61.87 -40.72 -11.00
C ASN A 178 -63.37 -40.55 -11.28
N LYS A 179 -63.84 -39.39 -11.76
CA LYS A 179 -65.22 -39.21 -12.25
C LYS A 179 -65.51 -39.93 -13.58
N THR A 180 -64.48 -40.42 -14.27
CA THR A 180 -64.60 -41.10 -15.57
C THR A 180 -64.54 -42.64 -15.45
N ASN A 181 -64.70 -43.20 -14.24
CA ASN A 181 -64.67 -44.64 -14.01
C ASN A 181 -66.08 -45.28 -14.09
N VAL A 182 -66.60 -45.41 -15.31
CA VAL A 182 -67.86 -46.12 -15.61
C VAL A 182 -67.56 -47.54 -16.11
N SER A 183 -68.07 -48.53 -15.37
CA SER A 183 -68.46 -49.89 -15.80
C SER A 183 -67.37 -50.85 -16.32
N ILE A 184 -66.80 -51.66 -15.42
CA ILE A 184 -66.10 -52.90 -15.78
C ILE A 184 -66.92 -54.11 -15.32
N THR A 185 -67.73 -54.66 -16.24
CA THR A 185 -68.12 -56.09 -16.24
C THR A 185 -68.72 -56.42 -17.62
N SER A 186 -67.84 -56.75 -18.58
CA SER A 186 -68.14 -57.41 -19.89
C SER A 186 -66.92 -57.43 -20.84
N LYS A 187 -65.76 -56.85 -20.47
CA LYS A 187 -64.72 -56.46 -21.43
C LYS A 187 -63.37 -57.17 -21.28
N GLY A 188 -63.35 -58.48 -21.01
CA GLY A 188 -62.08 -59.23 -21.02
C GLY A 188 -61.38 -59.15 -22.39
N ASN A 189 -62.15 -59.32 -23.48
CA ASN A 189 -61.63 -59.27 -24.85
C ASN A 189 -61.51 -57.81 -25.37
N ASP A 190 -62.53 -56.97 -25.14
CA ASP A 190 -62.49 -55.55 -25.52
C ASP A 190 -61.37 -54.77 -24.82
N ALA A 191 -61.05 -55.07 -23.56
CA ALA A 191 -59.98 -54.38 -22.82
C ALA A 191 -58.60 -54.76 -23.35
N ILE A 192 -58.37 -56.03 -23.72
CA ILE A 192 -57.11 -56.45 -24.33
C ILE A 192 -56.99 -55.92 -25.75
N ASP A 193 -58.04 -55.92 -26.57
CA ASP A 193 -58.01 -55.31 -27.91
C ASP A 193 -57.78 -53.79 -27.83
N THR A 194 -58.44 -53.13 -26.88
CA THR A 194 -58.21 -51.70 -26.61
C THR A 194 -56.79 -51.45 -26.08
N THR A 195 -56.25 -52.35 -25.25
CA THR A 195 -54.89 -52.24 -24.70
C THR A 195 -53.83 -52.49 -25.78
N THR A 196 -54.03 -53.48 -26.64
CA THR A 196 -53.21 -53.78 -27.82
C THR A 196 -53.21 -52.60 -28.80
N ALA A 197 -54.39 -52.04 -29.10
CA ALA A 197 -54.50 -50.84 -29.93
C ALA A 197 -53.86 -49.60 -29.29
N LYS A 198 -53.91 -49.48 -27.95
CA LYS A 198 -53.19 -48.43 -27.21
C LYS A 198 -51.68 -48.65 -27.23
N LEU A 199 -51.21 -49.89 -27.11
CA LEU A 199 -49.79 -50.26 -27.21
C LEU A 199 -49.25 -49.99 -28.62
N ASP A 200 -50.01 -50.31 -29.67
CA ASP A 200 -49.66 -49.99 -31.07
C ASP A 200 -49.63 -48.47 -31.31
N LYS A 201 -50.59 -47.71 -30.77
CA LYS A 201 -50.53 -46.23 -30.78
C LYS A 201 -49.34 -45.69 -30.00
N THR A 202 -49.00 -46.30 -28.88
CA THR A 202 -47.85 -45.93 -28.06
C THR A 202 -46.56 -46.18 -28.82
N LYS A 203 -46.43 -47.34 -29.47
CA LYS A 203 -45.32 -47.67 -30.38
C LYS A 203 -45.19 -46.64 -31.50
N ALA A 204 -46.27 -46.32 -32.20
CA ALA A 204 -46.26 -45.31 -33.27
C ALA A 204 -45.83 -43.93 -32.76
N THR A 205 -46.26 -43.56 -31.55
CA THR A 205 -45.86 -42.30 -30.89
C THR A 205 -44.38 -42.32 -30.53
N LEU A 206 -43.86 -43.43 -30.01
CA LEU A 206 -42.44 -43.58 -29.67
C LEU A 206 -41.55 -43.55 -30.92
N GLU A 207 -41.96 -44.19 -32.01
CA GLU A 207 -41.25 -44.11 -33.30
C GLU A 207 -41.26 -42.68 -33.87
N LYS A 208 -42.38 -41.96 -33.75
CA LYS A 208 -42.44 -40.54 -34.09
C LYS A 208 -41.49 -39.71 -33.22
N SER A 209 -41.44 -39.97 -31.92
CA SER A 209 -40.50 -39.32 -30.99
C SER A 209 -39.04 -39.62 -31.35
N ARG A 210 -38.72 -40.86 -31.77
CA ARG A 210 -37.40 -41.22 -32.27
C ARG A 210 -37.03 -40.44 -33.54
N SER A 211 -37.96 -40.28 -34.48
CA SER A 211 -37.75 -39.45 -35.67
C SER A 211 -37.47 -37.99 -35.30
N MET A 212 -38.27 -37.41 -34.40
CA MET A 212 -38.06 -36.03 -33.93
C MET A 212 -36.71 -35.85 -33.23
N ILE A 213 -36.26 -36.85 -32.46
CA ILE A 213 -34.94 -36.85 -31.83
C ILE A 213 -33.82 -36.92 -32.89
N ALA A 214 -33.99 -37.70 -33.95
CA ALA A 214 -33.03 -37.79 -35.04
C ALA A 214 -32.92 -36.45 -35.81
N ASP A 215 -34.04 -35.78 -36.06
CA ASP A 215 -34.07 -34.46 -36.70
C ASP A 215 -33.43 -33.38 -35.82
N LEU A 216 -33.70 -33.42 -34.51
CA LEU A 216 -33.08 -32.53 -33.54
C LEU A 216 -31.55 -32.74 -33.47
N ARG A 217 -31.10 -33.99 -33.50
CA ARG A 217 -29.66 -34.32 -33.53
C ARG A 217 -28.98 -33.79 -34.79
N THR A 218 -29.64 -33.90 -35.93
CA THR A 218 -29.16 -33.32 -37.21
C THR A 218 -29.04 -31.80 -37.11
N SER A 219 -30.01 -31.14 -36.46
CA SER A 219 -29.98 -29.69 -36.22
C SER A 219 -28.83 -29.28 -35.28
N LEU A 220 -28.56 -30.07 -34.23
CA LEU A 220 -27.45 -29.83 -33.29
C LEU A 220 -26.08 -30.01 -33.95
N ASN A 221 -25.93 -30.95 -34.86
CA ASN A 221 -24.69 -31.10 -35.64
C ASN A 221 -24.44 -29.86 -36.53
N GLY A 222 -25.49 -29.17 -36.98
CA GLY A 222 -25.39 -27.91 -37.71
C GLY A 222 -24.86 -26.74 -36.87
N VAL A 223 -24.96 -26.81 -35.54
CA VAL A 223 -24.46 -25.77 -34.63
C VAL A 223 -22.93 -25.72 -34.67
N GLU A 224 -22.24 -26.86 -34.67
CA GLU A 224 -20.77 -26.93 -34.70
C GLU A 224 -20.19 -26.19 -35.91
N SER A 225 -20.73 -26.42 -37.11
CA SER A 225 -20.31 -25.74 -38.33
C SER A 225 -20.53 -24.22 -38.27
N LYS A 226 -21.68 -23.77 -37.73
CA LYS A 226 -21.99 -22.34 -37.57
C LYS A 226 -21.09 -21.66 -36.54
N THR A 227 -20.80 -22.36 -35.44
CA THR A 227 -19.85 -21.90 -34.42
C THR A 227 -18.45 -21.75 -35.01
N GLN A 228 -18.00 -22.71 -35.82
CA GLN A 228 -16.70 -22.63 -36.49
C GLN A 228 -16.61 -21.45 -37.48
N ALA A 229 -17.68 -21.20 -38.25
CA ALA A 229 -17.76 -20.04 -39.14
C ALA A 229 -17.72 -18.72 -38.34
N ALA A 230 -18.43 -18.64 -37.22
CA ALA A 230 -18.40 -17.47 -36.33
C ALA A 230 -16.99 -17.22 -35.76
N LYS A 231 -16.26 -18.28 -35.40
CA LYS A 231 -14.86 -18.17 -34.94
C LYS A 231 -13.91 -17.65 -36.02
N GLN A 232 -14.10 -18.06 -37.26
CA GLN A 232 -13.31 -17.54 -38.38
C GLN A 232 -13.55 -16.04 -38.58
N SER A 233 -14.80 -15.58 -38.50
CA SER A 233 -15.12 -14.15 -38.54
C SER A 233 -14.51 -13.39 -37.36
N ILE A 234 -14.52 -13.95 -36.15
CA ILE A 234 -13.86 -13.37 -34.98
C ILE A 234 -12.34 -13.24 -35.20
N ALA A 235 -11.69 -14.24 -35.82
CA ALA A 235 -10.27 -14.18 -36.13
C ALA A 235 -9.93 -13.06 -37.13
N GLN A 236 -10.78 -12.82 -38.12
CA GLN A 236 -10.63 -11.70 -39.05
C GLN A 236 -10.78 -10.34 -38.34
N VAL A 237 -11.77 -10.22 -37.45
CA VAL A 237 -11.95 -8.99 -36.65
C VAL A 237 -10.77 -8.78 -35.69
N ASN A 238 -10.23 -9.83 -35.08
CA ASN A 238 -9.03 -9.75 -34.25
C ASN A 238 -7.82 -9.21 -35.03
N THR A 239 -7.64 -9.66 -36.28
CA THR A 239 -6.55 -9.16 -37.15
C THR A 239 -6.73 -7.67 -37.45
N ALA A 240 -7.95 -7.22 -37.72
CA ALA A 240 -8.26 -5.81 -37.92
C ALA A 240 -8.03 -4.96 -36.65
N ILE A 241 -8.37 -5.49 -35.49
CA ILE A 241 -8.12 -4.89 -34.17
C ILE A 241 -6.62 -4.74 -33.91
N ASP A 242 -5.80 -5.75 -34.23
CA ASP A 242 -4.35 -5.69 -34.07
C ASP A 242 -3.71 -4.64 -34.99
N GLY A 243 -4.21 -4.54 -36.23
CA GLY A 243 -3.83 -3.46 -37.16
C GLY A 243 -4.20 -2.07 -36.63
N ALA A 244 -5.43 -1.90 -36.12
CA ALA A 244 -5.89 -0.65 -35.54
C ALA A 244 -5.09 -0.26 -34.28
N SER A 245 -4.80 -1.22 -33.41
CA SER A 245 -4.00 -1.00 -32.20
C SER A 245 -2.58 -0.56 -32.54
N SER A 246 -1.93 -1.22 -33.51
CA SER A 246 -0.59 -0.85 -33.98
C SER A 246 -0.57 0.54 -34.62
N GLY A 247 -1.59 0.86 -35.42
CA GLY A 247 -1.76 2.19 -36.04
C GLY A 247 -1.93 3.29 -35.00
N LEU A 248 -2.74 3.05 -33.96
CA LEU A 248 -2.95 4.00 -32.87
C LEU A 248 -1.72 4.20 -31.99
N SER A 249 -0.98 3.12 -31.69
CA SER A 249 0.28 3.21 -30.97
C SER A 249 1.31 4.05 -31.73
N SER A 250 1.39 3.83 -33.05
CA SER A 250 2.24 4.63 -33.95
C SER A 250 1.83 6.09 -34.00
N ALA A 251 0.52 6.37 -34.10
CA ALA A 251 -0.02 7.73 -34.08
C ALA A 251 0.28 8.43 -32.75
N SER A 252 0.07 7.75 -31.61
CA SER A 252 0.40 8.28 -30.28
C SER A 252 1.89 8.62 -30.16
N SER A 253 2.78 7.72 -30.59
CA SER A 253 4.23 7.98 -30.59
C SER A 253 4.60 9.19 -31.46
N LEU A 254 3.99 9.30 -32.65
CA LEU A 254 4.25 10.43 -33.56
C LEU A 254 3.74 11.76 -32.97
N LEU A 255 2.58 11.75 -32.30
CA LEU A 255 2.02 12.93 -31.63
C LEU A 255 2.92 13.40 -30.49
N THR A 256 3.42 12.47 -29.65
CA THR A 256 4.37 12.81 -28.58
C THR A 256 5.69 13.36 -29.14
N LYS A 257 6.23 12.76 -30.20
CA LYS A 257 7.43 13.27 -30.88
C LYS A 257 7.21 14.65 -31.47
N THR A 258 6.04 14.89 -32.07
CA THR A 258 5.68 16.18 -32.66
C THR A 258 5.53 17.25 -31.59
N GLN A 259 4.89 16.93 -30.46
CA GLN A 259 4.75 17.83 -29.32
C GLN A 259 6.12 18.19 -28.70
N GLY A 260 7.01 17.20 -28.56
CA GLY A 260 8.39 17.43 -28.14
C GLY A 260 9.14 18.34 -29.11
N SER A 261 9.03 18.08 -30.41
CA SER A 261 9.70 18.86 -31.46
C SER A 261 9.23 20.31 -31.52
N ILE A 262 7.92 20.56 -31.35
CA ILE A 262 7.35 21.92 -31.29
C ILE A 262 7.89 22.67 -30.07
N THR A 263 8.00 21.99 -28.93
CA THR A 263 8.54 22.59 -27.70
C THR A 263 10.02 22.95 -27.86
N THR A 264 10.82 22.05 -28.44
CA THR A 264 12.24 22.32 -28.75
C THR A 264 12.36 23.48 -29.74
N PHE A 265 11.61 23.46 -30.84
CA PHE A 265 11.59 24.54 -31.83
C PHE A 265 11.23 25.89 -31.20
N SER A 266 10.22 25.92 -30.31
CA SER A 266 9.82 27.14 -29.60
C SER A 266 10.94 27.69 -28.72
N ASN A 267 11.63 26.83 -27.98
CA ASN A 267 12.72 27.22 -27.09
C ASN A 267 13.93 27.72 -27.89
N ASP A 268 14.28 27.05 -28.97
CA ASP A 268 15.39 27.42 -29.84
C ASP A 268 15.12 28.75 -30.54
N LEU A 269 13.92 28.92 -31.13
CA LEU A 269 13.51 30.16 -31.77
C LEU A 269 13.53 31.33 -30.78
N SER A 270 13.00 31.12 -29.58
CA SER A 270 13.00 32.11 -28.50
C SER A 270 14.42 32.54 -28.11
N THR A 271 15.33 31.58 -27.98
CA THR A 271 16.74 31.82 -27.61
C THR A 271 17.48 32.56 -28.72
N GLN A 272 17.32 32.15 -29.99
CA GLN A 272 17.96 32.80 -31.13
C GLN A 272 17.43 34.22 -31.35
N LEU A 273 16.12 34.44 -31.17
CA LEU A 273 15.53 35.77 -31.20
C LEU A 273 16.06 36.67 -30.08
N ASP A 274 16.23 36.16 -28.86
CA ASP A 274 16.80 36.92 -27.74
C ASP A 274 18.24 37.36 -28.02
N GLN A 275 19.07 36.43 -28.50
CA GLN A 275 20.46 36.71 -28.85
C GLN A 275 20.54 37.73 -29.99
N GLY A 276 19.77 37.53 -31.07
CA GLY A 276 19.71 38.45 -32.20
C GLY A 276 19.21 39.84 -31.80
N SER A 277 18.17 39.91 -30.97
CA SER A 277 17.61 41.17 -30.45
C SER A 277 18.63 41.93 -29.60
N ASN A 278 19.33 41.24 -28.70
CA ASN A 278 20.35 41.84 -27.86
C ASN A 278 21.56 42.34 -28.66
N LEU A 279 22.01 41.57 -29.67
CA LEU A 279 23.08 42.00 -30.56
C LEU A 279 22.67 43.22 -31.38
N PHE A 280 21.44 43.25 -31.89
CA PHE A 280 20.91 44.39 -32.64
C PHE A 280 20.82 45.66 -31.76
N LEU A 281 20.29 45.56 -30.54
CA LEU A 281 20.22 46.71 -29.61
C LEU A 281 21.61 47.24 -29.25
N GLN A 282 22.58 46.36 -29.01
CA GLN A 282 23.95 46.77 -28.74
C GLN A 282 24.60 47.47 -29.95
N ALA A 283 24.41 46.92 -31.15
CA ALA A 283 24.94 47.51 -32.38
C ALA A 283 24.30 48.89 -32.66
N SER A 284 22.97 48.97 -32.56
CA SER A 284 22.20 50.21 -32.75
C SER A 284 22.59 51.28 -31.72
N GLY A 285 22.71 50.92 -30.44
CA GLY A 285 23.12 51.83 -29.37
C GLY A 285 24.55 52.37 -29.53
N LYS A 286 25.50 51.51 -29.93
CA LYS A 286 26.88 51.91 -30.25
C LYS A 286 26.95 52.83 -31.47
N ALA A 287 26.18 52.54 -32.52
CA ALA A 287 26.10 53.37 -33.71
C ALA A 287 25.53 54.75 -33.38
N SER A 288 24.41 54.81 -32.65
CA SER A 288 23.75 56.04 -32.21
C SER A 288 24.68 56.90 -31.35
N THR A 289 25.36 56.31 -30.36
CA THR A 289 26.30 57.03 -29.48
C THR A 289 27.50 57.58 -30.26
N SER A 290 28.00 56.82 -31.23
CA SER A 290 29.14 57.26 -32.06
C SER A 290 28.74 58.39 -33.01
N ALA A 291 27.58 58.30 -33.65
CA ALA A 291 27.04 59.35 -34.51
C ALA A 291 26.79 60.65 -33.73
N THR A 292 26.15 60.57 -32.55
CA THR A 292 25.91 61.73 -31.67
C THR A 292 27.20 62.39 -31.22
N ARG A 293 28.23 61.61 -30.88
CA ARG A 293 29.54 62.13 -30.48
C ARG A 293 30.24 62.87 -31.62
N VAL A 294 30.20 62.34 -32.85
CA VAL A 294 30.76 63.00 -34.03
C VAL A 294 30.01 64.30 -34.31
N ALA A 295 28.68 64.26 -34.33
CA ALA A 295 27.85 65.43 -34.60
C ALA A 295 28.07 66.55 -33.54
N ASN A 296 28.14 66.20 -32.26
CA ASN A 296 28.44 67.16 -31.19
C ASN A 296 29.86 67.72 -31.26
N GLY A 297 30.84 66.90 -31.68
CA GLY A 297 32.21 67.37 -31.92
C GLY A 297 32.27 68.39 -33.06
N VAL A 298 31.55 68.12 -34.15
CA VAL A 298 31.42 69.04 -35.29
C VAL A 298 30.70 70.33 -34.87
N LEU A 299 29.62 70.25 -34.09
CA LEU A 299 28.93 71.44 -33.56
C LEU A 299 29.86 72.27 -32.65
N THR A 300 30.64 71.62 -31.78
CA THR A 300 31.62 72.32 -30.93
C THR A 300 32.67 73.05 -31.77
N ALA A 301 33.22 72.39 -32.77
CA ALA A 301 34.20 72.98 -33.69
C ALA A 301 33.59 74.12 -34.54
N SER A 302 32.36 73.93 -35.02
CA SER A 302 31.61 74.92 -35.80
C SER A 302 31.28 76.17 -34.98
N ASN A 303 30.96 76.01 -33.70
CA ASN A 303 30.74 77.14 -32.79
C ASN A 303 32.03 77.93 -32.55
N ALA A 304 33.15 77.25 -32.29
CA ALA A 304 34.45 77.91 -32.14
C ALA A 304 34.91 78.61 -33.43
N THR A 305 34.69 77.97 -34.58
CA THR A 305 34.97 78.55 -35.90
C THR A 305 34.08 79.77 -36.16
N GLY A 306 32.80 79.71 -35.81
CA GLY A 306 31.88 80.84 -35.89
C GLY A 306 32.33 82.04 -35.05
N SER A 307 32.81 81.80 -33.81
CA SER A 307 33.40 82.85 -32.97
C SER A 307 34.64 83.49 -33.62
N ALA A 308 35.56 82.68 -34.16
CA ALA A 308 36.76 83.17 -34.84
C ALA A 308 36.41 83.94 -36.13
N LEU A 309 35.41 83.48 -36.90
CA LEU A 309 34.93 84.17 -38.09
C LEU A 309 34.33 85.54 -37.73
N ASN A 310 33.57 85.63 -36.63
CA ASN A 310 33.03 86.90 -36.15
C ASN A 310 34.16 87.89 -35.77
N GLU A 311 35.22 87.41 -35.11
CA GLU A 311 36.38 88.22 -34.75
C GLU A 311 37.15 88.70 -36.00
N LEU A 312 37.43 87.79 -36.94
CA LEU A 312 38.06 88.13 -38.23
C LEU A 312 37.20 89.11 -39.06
N THR A 313 35.87 89.03 -38.96
CA THR A 313 34.95 89.99 -39.60
C THR A 313 35.12 91.37 -39.01
N SER A 314 35.21 91.44 -37.67
CA SER A 314 35.48 92.69 -36.95
C SER A 314 36.82 93.29 -37.36
N VAL A 315 37.90 92.50 -37.40
CA VAL A 315 39.24 92.94 -37.84
C VAL A 315 39.22 93.43 -39.28
N ASN A 316 38.58 92.69 -40.20
CA ASN A 316 38.47 93.11 -41.61
C ASN A 316 37.70 94.43 -41.76
N LYS A 317 36.68 94.66 -40.93
CA LYS A 317 35.94 95.94 -40.88
C LYS A 317 36.80 97.07 -40.31
N GLN A 318 37.60 96.82 -39.27
CA GLN A 318 38.55 97.79 -38.72
C GLN A 318 39.64 98.16 -39.74
N ASN A 319 40.19 97.17 -40.45
CA ASN A 319 41.15 97.42 -41.53
C ASN A 319 40.54 98.28 -42.65
N GLN A 320 39.26 98.04 -42.98
CA GLN A 320 38.56 98.88 -43.95
C GLN A 320 38.45 100.34 -43.47
N GLN A 321 38.16 100.55 -42.18
CA GLN A 321 38.14 101.89 -41.59
C GLN A 321 39.53 102.56 -41.63
N ILE A 322 40.60 101.84 -41.27
CA ILE A 322 41.97 102.35 -41.34
C ILE A 322 42.34 102.75 -42.78
N LEU A 323 41.94 101.94 -43.77
CA LEU A 323 42.16 102.25 -45.18
C LEU A 323 41.39 103.50 -45.64
N GLU A 324 40.19 103.72 -45.12
CA GLU A 324 39.43 104.96 -45.36
C GLU A 324 40.10 106.16 -44.68
N ASP A 325 40.61 106.01 -43.46
CA ASP A 325 41.34 107.06 -42.74
C ASP A 325 42.66 107.43 -43.44
N MET A 326 43.42 106.44 -43.95
CA MET A 326 44.65 106.67 -44.72
C MET A 326 44.40 107.40 -46.05
N LYS A 327 43.25 107.18 -46.70
CA LYS A 327 42.84 107.94 -47.90
C LYS A 327 42.59 109.42 -47.60
N ASN A 328 42.27 109.76 -46.35
CA ASN A 328 41.91 111.11 -45.92
C ASN A 328 43.11 111.90 -45.33
N LEU A 329 44.35 111.39 -45.44
CA LEU A 329 45.55 112.08 -44.94
C LEU A 329 45.94 113.30 -45.81
N PRO A 330 46.51 114.38 -45.22
CA PRO A 330 46.94 115.58 -45.95
C PRO A 330 48.12 115.35 -46.92
N ASP A 331 48.21 116.15 -47.99
CA ASP A 331 49.19 116.00 -49.07
C ASP A 331 50.66 116.23 -48.61
N GLY A 332 51.55 115.29 -48.96
CA GLY A 332 52.97 115.33 -48.64
C GLY A 332 53.83 114.47 -49.60
N PRO A 333 55.16 114.46 -49.44
CA PRO A 333 56.10 113.84 -50.39
C PRO A 333 56.01 112.31 -50.51
N LEU A 334 55.24 111.64 -49.64
CA LEU A 334 55.02 110.18 -49.63
C LEU A 334 53.62 109.76 -50.15
N LYS A 335 52.84 110.69 -50.74
CA LYS A 335 51.42 110.48 -51.09
C LYS A 335 51.19 109.35 -52.12
N ASP A 336 52.02 109.25 -53.14
CA ASP A 336 51.87 108.23 -54.19
C ASP A 336 52.18 106.82 -53.65
N ASP A 337 53.18 106.69 -52.78
CA ASP A 337 53.50 105.44 -52.06
C ASP A 337 52.34 105.03 -51.13
N ILE A 338 51.74 105.98 -50.40
CA ILE A 338 50.56 105.74 -49.55
C ILE A 338 49.36 105.28 -50.37
N ASN A 339 49.09 105.90 -51.52
CA ASN A 339 47.97 105.52 -52.40
C ASN A 339 48.14 104.10 -52.96
N GLN A 340 49.35 103.71 -53.34
CA GLN A 340 49.63 102.35 -53.80
C GLN A 340 49.44 101.31 -52.68
N ILE A 341 49.94 101.60 -51.48
CA ILE A 341 49.73 100.76 -50.30
C ILE A 341 48.24 100.61 -49.98
N VAL A 342 47.47 101.71 -50.04
CA VAL A 342 46.01 101.69 -49.82
C VAL A 342 45.29 100.86 -50.89
N TYR A 343 45.71 100.93 -52.15
CA TYR A 343 45.14 100.11 -53.23
C TYR A 343 45.41 98.62 -52.98
N ASP A 344 46.65 98.25 -52.70
CA ASP A 344 47.06 96.86 -52.49
C ASP A 344 46.41 96.26 -51.23
N LEU A 345 46.40 97.01 -50.12
CA LEU A 345 45.71 96.60 -48.89
C LEU A 345 44.18 96.58 -49.07
N GLY A 346 43.60 97.49 -49.85
CA GLY A 346 42.17 97.48 -50.18
C GLY A 346 41.75 96.24 -50.96
N GLN A 347 42.56 95.84 -51.95
CA GLN A 347 42.33 94.60 -52.71
C GLN A 347 42.50 93.36 -51.81
N GLN A 348 43.49 93.38 -50.92
CA GLN A 348 43.70 92.28 -49.97
C GLN A 348 42.53 92.17 -48.96
N ASN A 349 42.02 93.30 -48.46
CA ASN A 349 40.87 93.35 -47.54
C ASN A 349 39.59 92.86 -48.22
N ALA A 350 39.37 93.20 -49.50
CA ALA A 350 38.24 92.67 -50.28
C ALA A 350 38.34 91.15 -50.51
N LYS A 351 39.55 90.61 -50.74
CA LYS A 351 39.79 89.15 -50.83
C LYS A 351 39.52 88.46 -49.48
N VAL A 352 39.94 89.06 -48.37
CA VAL A 352 39.67 88.55 -47.01
C VAL A 352 38.16 88.53 -46.76
N ALA A 353 37.43 89.60 -47.10
CA ALA A 353 35.96 89.65 -46.98
C ALA A 353 35.25 88.52 -47.75
N LYS A 354 35.66 88.26 -49.00
CA LYS A 354 35.09 87.17 -49.81
C LYS A 354 35.43 85.78 -49.25
N THR A 355 36.64 85.61 -48.73
CA THR A 355 37.07 84.36 -48.07
C THR A 355 36.24 84.13 -46.81
N LEU A 356 35.98 85.19 -46.05
CA LEU A 356 35.22 85.15 -44.82
C LEU A 356 33.75 84.80 -45.04
N ASP A 357 33.13 85.34 -46.09
CA ASP A 357 31.77 84.97 -46.52
C ASP A 357 31.70 83.48 -46.92
N THR A 358 32.70 83.00 -47.68
CA THR A 358 32.81 81.58 -48.05
C THR A 358 32.94 80.69 -46.81
N LEU A 359 33.79 81.05 -45.86
CA LEU A 359 33.99 80.30 -44.62
C LEU A 359 32.75 80.35 -43.71
N THR A 360 32.02 81.47 -43.68
CA THR A 360 30.75 81.61 -42.94
C THR A 360 29.67 80.70 -43.52
N ASN A 361 29.53 80.66 -44.85
CA ASN A 361 28.59 79.77 -45.52
C ASN A 361 28.96 78.29 -45.32
N LEU A 362 30.26 77.95 -45.34
CA LEU A 362 30.75 76.62 -45.02
C LEU A 362 30.46 76.22 -43.57
N ASN A 363 30.67 77.14 -42.62
CA ASN A 363 30.37 76.92 -41.20
C ASN A 363 28.88 76.67 -40.95
N ASN A 364 28.00 77.48 -41.56
CA ASN A 364 26.55 77.30 -41.49
C ASN A 364 26.10 75.98 -42.10
N SER A 365 26.65 75.61 -43.27
CA SER A 365 26.35 74.32 -43.92
C SER A 365 26.82 73.13 -43.07
N THR A 366 27.98 73.27 -42.42
CA THR A 366 28.53 72.26 -41.51
C THR A 366 27.66 72.08 -40.26
N THR A 367 27.16 73.18 -39.68
CA THR A 367 26.19 73.15 -38.57
C THR A 367 24.88 72.49 -38.98
N ALA A 368 24.33 72.82 -40.16
CA ALA A 368 23.12 72.21 -40.67
C ALA A 368 23.30 70.70 -40.89
N ALA A 369 24.42 70.27 -41.48
CA ALA A 369 24.75 68.86 -41.67
C ALA A 369 24.88 68.10 -40.34
N ALA A 370 25.49 68.72 -39.32
CA ALA A 370 25.60 68.12 -37.98
C ALA A 370 24.24 67.95 -37.29
N ASN A 371 23.34 68.94 -37.40
CA ASN A 371 21.98 68.85 -36.88
C ASN A 371 21.16 67.78 -37.62
N SER A 372 21.24 67.71 -38.95
CA SER A 372 20.58 66.64 -39.72
C SER A 372 21.12 65.25 -39.37
N ALA A 373 22.40 65.12 -39.02
CA ALA A 373 22.97 63.87 -38.53
C ALA A 373 22.40 63.48 -37.15
N LEU A 374 22.19 64.44 -36.25
CA LEU A 374 21.52 64.20 -34.97
C LEU A 374 20.06 63.76 -35.16
N ASP A 375 19.30 64.44 -36.02
CA ASP A 375 17.90 64.08 -36.32
C ASP A 375 17.80 62.66 -36.92
N THR A 376 18.69 62.34 -37.86
CA THR A 376 18.78 61.00 -38.46
C THR A 376 19.12 59.94 -37.40
N THR A 377 20.00 60.27 -36.46
CA THR A 377 20.37 59.39 -35.34
C THR A 377 19.19 59.14 -34.40
N ASN A 378 18.39 60.17 -34.11
CA ASN A 378 17.16 60.06 -33.32
C ASN A 378 16.10 59.21 -34.04
N GLN A 379 15.91 59.41 -35.34
CA GLN A 379 15.00 58.62 -36.16
C GLN A 379 15.43 57.16 -36.24
N PHE A 380 16.72 56.89 -36.38
CA PHE A 380 17.30 55.54 -36.36
C PHE A 380 17.08 54.85 -35.01
N SER A 381 17.30 55.56 -33.89
CA SER A 381 17.03 55.06 -32.55
C SER A 381 15.56 54.70 -32.36
N THR A 382 14.65 55.59 -32.79
CA THR A 382 13.20 55.38 -32.72
C THR A 382 12.77 54.17 -33.57
N THR A 383 13.23 54.09 -34.82
CA THR A 383 12.92 52.99 -35.74
C THR A 383 13.46 51.65 -35.22
N SER A 384 14.65 51.65 -34.62
CA SER A 384 15.23 50.47 -33.98
C SER A 384 14.38 50.00 -32.79
N SER A 385 13.86 50.92 -31.98
CA SER A 385 12.94 50.62 -30.88
C SER A 385 11.60 50.06 -31.38
N THR A 386 11.00 50.68 -32.41
CA THR A 386 9.77 50.19 -33.04
C THR A 386 9.93 48.78 -33.61
N THR A 387 11.04 48.52 -34.30
CA THR A 387 11.36 47.19 -34.85
C THR A 387 11.49 46.15 -33.74
N MET A 388 12.12 46.52 -32.62
CA MET A 388 12.25 45.63 -31.48
C MET A 388 10.91 45.33 -30.80
N ASN A 389 10.03 46.33 -30.70
CA ASN A 389 8.68 46.14 -30.18
C ASN A 389 7.84 45.22 -31.08
N ALA A 390 7.95 45.36 -32.41
CA ALA A 390 7.29 44.45 -33.35
C ALA A 390 7.81 43.01 -33.24
N LEU A 391 9.12 42.84 -33.08
CA LEU A 391 9.76 41.53 -32.89
C LEU A 391 9.31 40.87 -31.58
N SER A 392 9.26 41.65 -30.50
CA SER A 392 8.74 41.22 -29.19
C SER A 392 7.25 40.85 -29.27
N GLY A 393 6.44 41.63 -30.00
CA GLY A 393 5.03 41.35 -30.26
C GLY A 393 4.83 40.02 -31.01
N ALA A 394 5.55 39.81 -32.12
CA ALA A 394 5.48 38.56 -32.89
C ALA A 394 5.90 37.34 -32.05
N ARG A 395 6.98 37.49 -31.25
CA ARG A 395 7.40 36.46 -30.30
C ARG A 395 6.32 36.16 -29.26
N SER A 396 5.72 37.19 -28.67
CA SER A 396 4.63 37.05 -27.71
C SER A 396 3.47 36.27 -28.32
N THR A 397 3.05 36.58 -29.55
CA THR A 397 2.00 35.84 -30.26
C THR A 397 2.37 34.36 -30.45
N ILE A 398 3.59 34.06 -30.90
CA ILE A 398 4.04 32.67 -31.09
C ILE A 398 3.99 31.89 -29.76
N ASN A 399 4.54 32.47 -28.69
CA ASN A 399 4.66 31.80 -27.39
C ASN A 399 3.34 31.74 -26.61
N SER A 400 2.49 32.77 -26.69
CA SER A 400 1.26 32.87 -25.90
C SER A 400 0.03 32.31 -26.58
N SER A 401 0.03 32.16 -27.91
CA SER A 401 -1.15 31.73 -28.66
C SER A 401 -0.89 30.58 -29.62
N ALA A 402 0.03 30.72 -30.58
CA ALA A 402 0.21 29.70 -31.63
C ALA A 402 0.73 28.36 -31.08
N ILE A 403 1.78 28.37 -30.26
CA ILE A 403 2.34 27.16 -29.66
C ILE A 403 1.35 26.51 -28.67
N PRO A 404 0.72 27.23 -27.72
CA PRO A 404 -0.28 26.64 -26.83
C PRO A 404 -1.50 26.06 -27.54
N GLN A 405 -2.02 26.72 -28.59
CA GLN A 405 -3.15 26.18 -29.37
C GLN A 405 -2.76 24.90 -30.11
N LEU A 406 -1.58 24.87 -30.72
CA LEU A 406 -1.08 23.68 -31.42
C LEU A 406 -0.84 22.52 -30.44
N ASN A 407 -0.24 22.80 -29.27
CA ASN A 407 -0.06 21.81 -28.21
C ASN A 407 -1.39 21.31 -27.65
N SER A 408 -2.39 22.19 -27.53
CA SER A 408 -3.74 21.80 -27.09
C SER A 408 -4.40 20.89 -28.13
N GLY A 409 -4.34 21.22 -29.42
CA GLY A 409 -4.88 20.39 -30.51
C GLY A 409 -4.20 19.02 -30.60
N LEU A 410 -2.86 18.97 -30.46
CA LEU A 410 -2.11 17.72 -30.39
C LEU A 410 -2.46 16.91 -29.12
N GLY A 411 -2.67 17.58 -28.00
CA GLY A 411 -3.14 16.97 -26.75
C GLY A 411 -4.52 16.35 -26.90
N THR A 412 -5.47 17.04 -27.53
CA THR A 412 -6.79 16.49 -27.85
C THR A 412 -6.68 15.27 -28.76
N LEU A 413 -5.90 15.35 -29.83
CA LEU A 413 -5.73 14.24 -30.76
C LEU A 413 -5.05 13.02 -30.09
N SER A 414 -4.08 13.27 -29.20
CA SER A 414 -3.46 12.22 -28.37
C SER A 414 -4.46 11.60 -27.40
N GLY A 415 -5.33 12.40 -26.78
CA GLY A 415 -6.41 11.93 -25.93
C GLY A 415 -7.41 11.06 -26.69
N THR A 416 -7.84 11.48 -27.88
CA THR A 416 -8.73 10.70 -28.75
C THR A 416 -8.09 9.39 -29.20
N ALA A 417 -6.81 9.41 -29.59
CA ALA A 417 -6.06 8.19 -29.92
C ALA A 417 -5.97 7.24 -28.71
N GLY A 418 -5.76 7.77 -27.50
CA GLY A 418 -5.77 6.99 -26.25
C GLY A 418 -7.14 6.34 -25.97
N THR A 419 -8.23 7.10 -26.08
CA THR A 419 -9.59 6.59 -25.89
C THR A 419 -9.94 5.48 -26.89
N LEU A 420 -9.62 5.70 -28.17
CA LEU A 420 -9.87 4.71 -29.21
C LEU A 420 -8.99 3.46 -29.02
N SER A 421 -7.77 3.60 -28.48
CA SER A 421 -6.92 2.47 -28.10
C SER A 421 -7.52 1.66 -26.96
N GLY A 422 -8.11 2.34 -25.97
CA GLY A 422 -8.86 1.71 -24.88
C GLY A 422 -10.06 0.92 -25.41
N PHE A 423 -10.83 1.52 -26.34
CA PHE A 423 -11.97 0.85 -26.98
C PHE A 423 -11.55 -0.38 -27.81
N VAL A 424 -10.49 -0.27 -28.61
CA VAL A 424 -9.94 -1.40 -29.39
C VAL A 424 -9.49 -2.53 -28.45
N SER A 425 -8.89 -2.19 -27.30
CA SER A 425 -8.48 -3.16 -26.29
C SER A 425 -9.66 -3.85 -25.61
N SER A 426 -10.74 -3.12 -25.30
CA SER A 426 -11.96 -3.72 -24.73
C SER A 426 -12.65 -4.65 -25.72
N GLN A 427 -12.67 -4.30 -27.02
CA GLN A 427 -13.22 -5.17 -28.07
C GLN A 427 -12.44 -6.48 -28.21
N LYS A 428 -11.10 -6.44 -28.07
CA LYS A 428 -10.27 -7.65 -28.06
C LYS A 428 -10.63 -8.60 -26.91
N THR A 429 -10.87 -8.06 -25.72
CA THR A 429 -11.33 -8.84 -24.56
C THR A 429 -12.71 -9.45 -24.80
N LEU A 430 -13.66 -8.67 -25.35
CA LEU A 430 -15.00 -9.15 -25.66
C LEU A 430 -14.99 -10.27 -26.73
N LEU A 431 -14.13 -10.17 -27.74
CA LEU A 431 -13.95 -11.24 -28.73
C LEU A 431 -13.37 -12.51 -28.10
N GLY A 432 -12.44 -12.37 -27.14
CA GLY A 432 -11.92 -13.49 -26.35
C GLY A 432 -13.04 -14.21 -25.58
N GLN A 433 -13.92 -13.45 -24.91
CA GLN A 433 -15.08 -13.99 -24.21
C GLN A 433 -16.08 -14.63 -25.17
N THR A 434 -16.34 -14.01 -26.32
CA THR A 434 -17.24 -14.56 -27.35
C THR A 434 -16.72 -15.89 -27.88
N ASN A 435 -15.40 -16.01 -28.08
CA ASN A 435 -14.78 -17.26 -28.52
C ASN A 435 -14.96 -18.39 -27.49
N LEU A 436 -14.82 -18.08 -26.19
CA LEU A 436 -15.08 -19.04 -25.10
C LEU A 436 -16.55 -19.48 -25.04
N ILE A 437 -17.50 -18.56 -25.25
CA ILE A 437 -18.92 -18.90 -25.31
C ILE A 437 -19.22 -19.78 -26.52
N LEU A 438 -18.61 -19.50 -27.67
CA LEU A 438 -18.72 -20.33 -28.87
C LEU A 438 -18.15 -21.75 -28.61
N ASP A 439 -17.01 -21.88 -27.92
CA ASP A 439 -16.48 -23.17 -27.46
C ASP A 439 -17.48 -23.94 -26.58
N GLN A 440 -18.03 -23.27 -25.58
CA GLN A 440 -19.04 -23.86 -24.69
C GLN A 440 -20.30 -24.28 -25.45
N LEU A 441 -20.77 -23.46 -26.40
CA LEU A 441 -21.94 -23.78 -27.22
C LEU A 441 -21.72 -25.02 -28.09
N ALA A 442 -20.53 -25.16 -28.70
CA ALA A 442 -20.16 -26.35 -29.45
C ALA A 442 -20.12 -27.60 -28.54
N GLN A 443 -19.52 -27.48 -27.35
CA GLN A 443 -19.45 -28.57 -26.38
C GLN A 443 -20.83 -29.00 -25.89
N ILE A 444 -21.70 -28.04 -25.52
CA ILE A 444 -23.08 -28.31 -25.10
C ILE A 444 -23.87 -28.98 -26.22
N SER A 445 -23.74 -28.50 -27.46
CA SER A 445 -24.41 -29.11 -28.61
C SER A 445 -23.96 -30.55 -28.83
N THR A 446 -22.67 -30.84 -28.68
CA THR A 446 -22.09 -32.18 -28.80
C THR A 446 -22.60 -33.11 -27.69
N SER A 447 -22.62 -32.63 -26.44
CA SER A 447 -23.16 -33.37 -25.30
C SER A 447 -24.65 -33.65 -25.48
N ALA A 448 -25.45 -32.65 -25.88
CA ALA A 448 -26.87 -32.80 -26.14
C ALA A 448 -27.14 -33.79 -27.29
N SER A 449 -26.36 -33.72 -28.38
CA SER A 449 -26.43 -34.65 -29.50
C SER A 449 -26.15 -36.10 -29.05
N SER A 450 -25.20 -36.28 -28.12
CA SER A 450 -24.84 -37.58 -27.54
C SER A 450 -25.95 -38.14 -26.63
N SER A 451 -26.48 -37.33 -25.71
CA SER A 451 -27.61 -37.76 -24.85
C SER A 451 -28.89 -38.05 -25.64
N LEU A 452 -29.15 -37.28 -26.71
CA LEU A 452 -30.25 -37.55 -27.63
C LEU A 452 -30.04 -38.86 -28.40
N LYS A 453 -28.80 -39.21 -28.76
CA LYS A 453 -28.49 -40.51 -29.33
C LYS A 453 -28.78 -41.65 -28.35
N GLU A 454 -28.35 -41.53 -27.09
CA GLU A 454 -28.65 -42.53 -26.06
C GLU A 454 -30.18 -42.67 -25.85
N THR A 455 -30.90 -41.55 -25.82
CA THR A 455 -32.36 -41.53 -25.72
C THR A 455 -33.02 -42.20 -26.93
N TYR A 456 -32.54 -41.91 -28.14
CA TYR A 456 -33.01 -42.55 -29.38
C TYR A 456 -32.83 -44.07 -29.33
N ASP A 457 -31.68 -44.54 -28.83
CA ASP A 457 -31.35 -45.95 -28.70
C ASP A 457 -32.22 -46.63 -27.61
N LEU A 458 -32.43 -45.98 -26.47
CA LEU A 458 -33.33 -46.45 -25.39
C LEU A 458 -34.79 -46.54 -25.83
N LEU A 459 -35.30 -45.55 -26.57
CA LEU A 459 -36.66 -45.59 -27.12
C LEU A 459 -36.82 -46.75 -28.11
N GLY A 460 -35.78 -47.06 -28.90
CA GLY A 460 -35.79 -48.23 -29.79
C GLY A 460 -35.88 -49.55 -29.01
N GLN A 461 -35.15 -49.66 -27.90
CA GLN A 461 -35.27 -50.81 -26.99
C GLN A 461 -36.68 -50.90 -26.37
N PHE A 462 -37.27 -49.75 -26.00
CA PHE A 462 -38.61 -49.71 -25.43
C PHE A 462 -39.69 -50.10 -26.44
N VAL A 463 -39.57 -49.64 -27.70
CA VAL A 463 -40.43 -50.09 -28.81
C VAL A 463 -40.34 -51.61 -28.99
N THR A 464 -39.12 -52.16 -28.95
CA THR A 464 -38.91 -53.62 -29.04
C THR A 464 -39.56 -54.37 -27.87
N ARG A 465 -39.48 -53.84 -26.65
CA ARG A 465 -40.16 -54.41 -25.47
C ARG A 465 -41.68 -54.30 -25.57
N ILE A 466 -42.22 -53.21 -26.09
CA ILE A 466 -43.66 -53.08 -26.35
C ILE A 466 -44.09 -54.14 -27.36
N ASP A 467 -43.32 -54.39 -28.43
CA ASP A 467 -43.63 -55.47 -29.38
C ASP A 467 -43.65 -56.85 -28.71
N ASN A 468 -42.68 -57.11 -27.83
CA ASN A 468 -42.63 -58.36 -27.08
C ASN A 468 -43.84 -58.48 -26.13
N VAL A 469 -44.15 -57.43 -25.36
CA VAL A 469 -45.32 -57.38 -24.47
C VAL A 469 -46.63 -57.51 -25.25
N ASN A 470 -46.73 -56.90 -26.43
CA ASN A 470 -47.89 -57.01 -27.31
C ASN A 470 -48.05 -58.46 -27.83
N THR A 471 -46.93 -59.13 -28.12
CA THR A 471 -46.88 -60.54 -28.51
C THR A 471 -47.26 -61.45 -27.33
N ASP A 472 -46.75 -61.18 -26.13
CA ASP A 472 -47.03 -61.92 -24.90
C ASP A 472 -48.48 -61.72 -24.42
N LEU A 473 -49.04 -60.51 -24.53
CA LEU A 473 -50.46 -60.21 -24.25
C LEU A 473 -51.39 -60.98 -25.20
N LYS A 474 -51.04 -61.05 -26.49
CA LYS A 474 -51.76 -61.88 -27.46
C LYS A 474 -51.60 -63.37 -27.17
N ALA A 475 -50.46 -63.81 -26.64
CA ALA A 475 -50.26 -65.19 -26.21
C ALA A 475 -51.04 -65.52 -24.92
N LEU A 476 -51.13 -64.57 -23.98
CA LEU A 476 -51.91 -64.65 -22.74
C LEU A 476 -53.42 -64.75 -22.99
N MET A 477 -53.92 -64.35 -24.16
CA MET A 477 -55.32 -64.61 -24.58
C MET A 477 -55.71 -66.08 -24.55
N ASN A 478 -54.74 -67.01 -24.61
CA ASN A 478 -54.99 -68.45 -24.55
C ASN A 478 -55.10 -69.02 -23.13
N THR A 479 -54.80 -68.24 -22.08
CA THR A 479 -54.81 -68.72 -20.69
C THR A 479 -55.47 -67.70 -19.78
N ASN A 480 -56.63 -68.08 -19.25
CA ASN A 480 -57.60 -67.24 -18.52
C ASN A 480 -57.11 -66.78 -17.12
N LEU A 481 -56.03 -65.99 -17.06
CA LEU A 481 -55.37 -65.48 -15.83
C LEU A 481 -55.73 -64.03 -15.46
N LEU A 482 -56.53 -63.34 -16.29
CA LEU A 482 -56.87 -61.92 -16.09
C LEU A 482 -57.69 -61.62 -14.83
N GLY A 483 -58.38 -62.62 -14.25
CA GLY A 483 -59.15 -62.46 -13.03
C GLY A 483 -58.30 -62.36 -11.75
N THR A 484 -57.01 -62.75 -11.81
CA THR A 484 -56.16 -62.88 -10.62
C THR A 484 -55.18 -61.71 -10.46
N VAL A 485 -54.87 -60.99 -11.55
CA VAL A 485 -53.84 -59.94 -11.56
C VAL A 485 -54.44 -58.54 -11.36
N LEU A 486 -55.69 -58.30 -11.80
CA LEU A 486 -56.34 -56.99 -11.73
C LEU A 486 -57.07 -56.75 -10.40
N GLY A 487 -56.42 -57.12 -9.30
CA GLY A 487 -56.88 -56.78 -7.96
C GLY A 487 -57.33 -55.32 -7.87
N SER A 488 -58.51 -55.13 -7.29
CA SER A 488 -59.17 -53.86 -7.01
C SER A 488 -58.31 -52.98 -6.09
N ASP A 489 -57.85 -51.83 -6.58
CA ASP A 489 -58.28 -50.50 -6.09
C ASP A 489 -57.36 -49.36 -6.56
N SER A 490 -58.01 -48.23 -6.83
CA SER A 490 -57.59 -46.87 -7.23
C SER A 490 -56.10 -46.47 -7.31
N LEU A 491 -55.80 -45.58 -8.29
CA LEU A 491 -54.52 -44.86 -8.41
C LEU A 491 -54.23 -43.97 -7.19
N ASP A 492 -53.01 -44.09 -6.65
CA ASP A 492 -52.49 -43.32 -5.52
C ASP A 492 -51.98 -41.94 -5.95
N VAL A 493 -52.72 -40.91 -5.54
CA VAL A 493 -52.52 -39.49 -5.87
C VAL A 493 -51.17 -38.96 -5.37
N SER A 494 -50.62 -39.54 -4.31
CA SER A 494 -49.39 -39.05 -3.67
C SER A 494 -48.16 -39.26 -4.57
N LYS A 495 -48.12 -40.38 -5.30
CA LYS A 495 -46.98 -40.74 -6.17
C LYS A 495 -46.91 -39.96 -7.48
N ILE A 496 -48.05 -39.46 -7.96
CA ILE A 496 -48.10 -38.65 -9.19
C ILE A 496 -47.61 -37.23 -8.93
N ALA A 497 -47.95 -36.66 -7.77
CA ALA A 497 -47.41 -35.37 -7.33
C ALA A 497 -45.89 -35.45 -7.10
N GLU A 498 -45.40 -36.53 -6.52
CA GLU A 498 -43.97 -36.79 -6.29
C GLU A 498 -43.17 -36.93 -7.61
N PHE A 499 -43.75 -37.54 -8.63
CA PHE A 499 -43.16 -37.65 -9.97
C PHE A 499 -43.14 -36.30 -10.73
N MET A 500 -44.17 -35.46 -10.56
CA MET A 500 -44.24 -34.12 -11.16
C MET A 500 -43.31 -33.10 -10.46
N MET A 501 -42.90 -33.37 -9.21
CA MET A 501 -41.97 -32.55 -8.43
C MET A 501 -40.49 -32.91 -8.61
N SER A 502 -40.13 -33.71 -9.61
CA SER A 502 -38.74 -34.13 -9.85
C SER A 502 -38.09 -33.37 -11.02
N PRO A 503 -37.65 -32.09 -10.89
CA PRO A 503 -36.59 -31.58 -11.73
C PRO A 503 -35.28 -32.19 -11.21
N THR A 504 -34.75 -33.18 -11.94
CA THR A 504 -33.45 -33.85 -11.71
C THR A 504 -33.09 -34.11 -10.25
N VAL A 505 -33.23 -35.35 -9.78
CA VAL A 505 -32.69 -35.78 -8.48
C VAL A 505 -31.17 -35.55 -8.48
N LEU A 506 -30.72 -34.46 -7.86
CA LEU A 506 -29.31 -34.20 -7.63
C LEU A 506 -28.83 -35.20 -6.58
N ASN A 507 -28.15 -36.26 -7.05
CA ASN A 507 -27.51 -37.21 -6.15
C ASN A 507 -26.20 -36.60 -5.63
N SER A 508 -26.30 -35.85 -4.54
CA SER A 508 -25.16 -35.18 -3.90
C SER A 508 -24.29 -36.18 -3.15
N HIS A 509 -23.07 -36.39 -3.63
CA HIS A 509 -22.04 -37.15 -2.93
C HIS A 509 -21.02 -36.20 -2.29
N THR A 510 -21.03 -36.07 -0.96
CA THR A 510 -20.07 -35.24 -0.20
C THR A 510 -18.75 -36.01 -0.02
N LEU A 511 -17.64 -35.47 -0.53
CA LEU A 511 -16.33 -36.15 -0.51
C LEU A 511 -15.62 -36.07 0.86
N TYR A 512 -15.70 -34.91 1.53
CA TYR A 512 -15.09 -34.68 2.84
C TYR A 512 -16.11 -34.02 3.77
N PRO A 513 -16.98 -34.81 4.43
CA PRO A 513 -18.03 -34.27 5.29
C PRO A 513 -17.43 -33.61 6.54
N ILE A 514 -17.95 -32.44 6.88
CA ILE A 514 -17.64 -31.73 8.13
C ILE A 514 -18.95 -31.59 8.91
N ASP A 515 -18.98 -32.16 10.11
CA ASP A 515 -20.20 -32.36 10.90
C ASP A 515 -20.75 -31.05 11.49
N THR A 516 -19.87 -30.12 11.85
CA THR A 516 -20.25 -28.85 12.51
C THR A 516 -19.47 -27.66 11.94
N TYR A 517 -20.10 -26.48 11.94
CA TYR A 517 -19.44 -25.24 11.53
C TYR A 517 -18.24 -24.92 12.44
N GLY A 518 -18.38 -25.22 13.74
CA GLY A 518 -17.28 -25.09 14.70
C GLY A 518 -16.05 -25.93 14.31
N SER A 519 -16.26 -27.18 13.86
CA SER A 519 -15.16 -28.04 13.37
C SER A 519 -14.51 -27.47 12.10
N GLY A 520 -15.31 -26.91 11.18
CA GLY A 520 -14.79 -26.24 9.98
C GLY A 520 -13.95 -24.98 10.29
N MET A 521 -14.28 -24.26 11.37
CA MET A 521 -13.60 -23.03 11.79
C MET A 521 -12.45 -23.25 12.78
N ALA A 522 -12.35 -24.43 13.40
CA ALA A 522 -11.29 -24.76 14.35
C ALA A 522 -9.87 -24.47 13.83
N PRO A 523 -9.49 -24.84 12.58
CA PRO A 523 -8.16 -24.53 12.04
C PRO A 523 -7.70 -23.07 12.20
N LEU A 524 -8.62 -22.12 11.98
CA LEU A 524 -8.34 -20.69 12.10
C LEU A 524 -8.16 -20.28 13.56
N PHE A 525 -9.12 -20.65 14.42
CA PHE A 525 -9.10 -20.24 15.83
C PHE A 525 -7.93 -20.88 16.58
N THR A 526 -7.62 -22.15 16.32
CA THR A 526 -6.45 -22.83 16.86
C THR A 526 -5.16 -22.17 16.38
N SER A 527 -5.01 -21.89 15.08
CA SER A 527 -3.81 -21.20 14.55
C SER A 527 -3.62 -19.81 15.18
N LEU A 528 -4.70 -19.05 15.35
CA LEU A 528 -4.66 -17.73 15.97
C LEU A 528 -4.30 -17.79 17.47
N ALA A 529 -4.89 -18.73 18.22
CA ALA A 529 -4.56 -18.98 19.62
C ALA A 529 -3.08 -19.31 19.81
N LEU A 530 -2.51 -20.17 18.95
CA LEU A 530 -1.09 -20.54 19.04
C LEU A 530 -0.17 -19.35 18.76
N TRP A 531 -0.47 -18.52 17.77
CA TRP A 531 0.33 -17.33 17.48
C TRP A 531 0.28 -16.30 18.62
N VAL A 532 -0.91 -16.02 19.14
CA VAL A 532 -1.08 -15.12 20.28
C VAL A 532 -0.39 -15.68 21.52
N GLY A 533 -0.47 -16.99 21.76
CA GLY A 533 0.22 -17.66 22.86
C GLY A 533 1.74 -17.51 22.77
N VAL A 534 2.31 -17.70 21.58
CA VAL A 534 3.73 -17.45 21.32
C VAL A 534 4.08 -15.97 21.51
N PHE A 535 3.25 -15.05 21.03
CA PHE A 535 3.48 -13.62 21.19
C PHE A 535 3.50 -13.20 22.68
N MET A 536 2.63 -13.78 23.51
CA MET A 536 2.65 -13.57 24.96
C MET A 536 3.98 -14.01 25.59
N LEU A 537 4.61 -15.08 25.08
CA LEU A 537 5.96 -15.45 25.49
C LEU A 537 6.97 -14.35 25.14
N MET A 538 6.83 -13.68 23.99
CA MET A 538 7.73 -12.59 23.59
C MET A 538 7.64 -11.36 24.49
N VAL A 539 6.48 -11.14 25.12
CA VAL A 539 6.23 -9.98 25.98
C VAL A 539 6.56 -10.28 27.43
N LEU A 540 6.20 -11.48 27.93
CA LEU A 540 6.31 -11.82 29.35
C LEU A 540 7.62 -12.51 29.73
N PHE A 541 8.23 -13.29 28.83
CA PHE A 541 9.55 -13.87 29.09
C PHE A 541 10.66 -12.91 28.69
N ARG A 542 11.71 -12.88 29.51
CA ARG A 542 12.98 -12.26 29.15
C ARG A 542 13.63 -13.04 28.00
N LEU A 543 13.84 -12.38 26.87
CA LEU A 543 14.30 -13.01 25.63
C LEU A 543 15.82 -13.21 25.62
N GLU A 544 16.55 -12.42 26.40
CA GLU A 544 17.99 -12.56 26.55
C GLU A 544 18.37 -13.56 27.65
N VAL A 545 19.52 -14.21 27.47
CA VAL A 545 20.12 -15.09 28.49
C VAL A 545 21.05 -14.25 29.34
N ASP A 546 20.84 -14.27 30.65
CA ASP A 546 21.66 -13.57 31.62
C ASP A 546 22.99 -14.30 31.89
N ASP A 547 24.01 -13.51 32.22
CA ASP A 547 25.38 -14.02 32.42
C ASP A 547 25.63 -14.70 33.77
N GLU A 548 24.61 -14.73 34.64
CA GLU A 548 24.72 -15.27 36.00
C GLU A 548 25.05 -16.77 36.03
N GLY A 549 26.13 -17.14 36.71
CA GLY A 549 26.54 -18.55 36.84
C GLY A 549 27.27 -19.12 35.61
N PHE A 550 27.80 -18.26 34.73
CA PHE A 550 28.73 -18.64 33.66
C PHE A 550 30.21 -18.62 34.05
N GLU A 551 30.53 -18.52 35.34
CA GLU A 551 31.91 -18.51 35.87
C GLU A 551 32.79 -19.58 35.19
N GLY A 552 33.73 -19.12 34.35
CA GLY A 552 34.68 -19.96 33.62
C GLY A 552 34.19 -20.63 32.32
N ARG A 553 32.99 -20.31 31.79
CA ARG A 553 32.46 -20.89 30.53
C ARG A 553 32.29 -19.86 29.43
N HIS A 554 32.97 -20.09 28.30
CA HIS A 554 32.74 -19.31 27.08
C HIS A 554 31.46 -19.78 26.37
N VAL A 555 30.44 -18.91 26.34
CA VAL A 555 29.17 -19.16 25.65
C VAL A 555 29.05 -18.25 24.44
N THR A 556 28.71 -18.81 23.28
CA THR A 556 28.51 -18.02 22.05
C THR A 556 27.07 -17.51 21.93
N ILE A 557 26.85 -16.40 21.22
CA ILE A 557 25.51 -15.83 20.92
C ILE A 557 24.56 -16.86 20.27
N LYS A 558 25.09 -17.71 19.39
CA LYS A 558 24.31 -18.79 18.76
C LYS A 558 23.84 -19.84 19.78
N GLN A 559 24.66 -20.12 20.79
CA GLN A 559 24.34 -21.07 21.86
C GLN A 559 23.32 -20.50 22.85
N THR A 560 23.40 -19.21 23.19
CA THR A 560 22.40 -18.55 24.06
C THR A 560 21.05 -18.43 23.35
N TYR A 561 21.05 -18.05 22.07
CA TYR A 561 19.84 -18.01 21.24
C TYR A 561 19.15 -19.38 21.19
N LEU A 562 19.89 -20.45 20.85
CA LEU A 562 19.30 -21.77 20.75
C LEU A 562 18.84 -22.30 22.12
N ALA A 563 19.57 -22.01 23.20
CA ALA A 563 19.17 -22.43 24.55
C ALA A 563 17.86 -21.77 24.99
N ARG A 564 17.70 -20.46 24.75
CA ARG A 564 16.47 -19.75 25.07
C ARG A 564 15.31 -20.16 24.17
N TYR A 565 15.55 -20.36 22.86
CA TYR A 565 14.54 -20.91 21.95
C TYR A 565 14.03 -22.26 22.47
N LEU A 566 14.92 -23.19 22.85
CA LEU A 566 14.53 -24.50 23.38
C LEU A 566 13.71 -24.40 24.68
N LEU A 567 14.02 -23.43 25.55
CA LEU A 567 13.23 -23.20 26.76
C LEU A 567 11.81 -22.74 26.41
N LEU A 568 11.68 -21.76 25.52
CA LEU A 568 10.38 -21.27 25.07
C LEU A 568 9.62 -22.31 24.25
N ALA A 569 10.33 -23.18 23.52
CA ALA A 569 9.75 -24.27 22.72
C ALA A 569 9.04 -25.32 23.58
N ILE A 570 9.47 -25.53 24.83
CA ILE A 570 8.76 -26.39 25.77
C ILE A 570 7.37 -25.80 26.08
N VAL A 571 7.30 -24.50 26.37
CA VAL A 571 6.05 -23.82 26.71
C VAL A 571 5.15 -23.67 25.48
N ALA A 572 5.70 -23.26 24.33
CA ALA A 572 4.95 -23.15 23.08
C ALA A 572 4.46 -24.52 22.59
N GLY A 573 5.28 -25.57 22.70
CA GLY A 573 4.85 -26.94 22.42
C GLY A 573 3.71 -27.38 23.34
N ALA A 574 3.78 -27.05 24.63
CA ALA A 574 2.69 -27.29 25.57
C ALA A 574 1.42 -26.51 25.21
N GLN A 575 1.51 -25.25 24.76
CA GLN A 575 0.38 -24.48 24.22
C GLN A 575 -0.28 -25.21 23.04
N GLY A 576 0.54 -25.72 22.10
CA GLY A 576 0.10 -26.54 20.97
C GLY A 576 -0.71 -27.76 21.38
N ILE A 577 -0.18 -28.53 22.34
CA ILE A 577 -0.82 -29.74 22.85
C ILE A 577 -2.09 -29.40 23.63
N VAL A 578 -2.04 -28.43 24.55
CA VAL A 578 -3.20 -28.05 25.37
C VAL A 578 -4.33 -27.53 24.50
N CYS A 579 -4.04 -26.63 23.56
CA CYS A 579 -5.05 -26.07 22.66
C CYS A 579 -5.75 -27.18 21.86
N SER A 580 -4.96 -28.02 21.18
CA SER A 580 -5.50 -29.10 20.33
C SER A 580 -6.22 -30.20 21.10
N VAL A 581 -5.72 -30.59 22.29
CA VAL A 581 -6.43 -31.54 23.16
C VAL A 581 -7.75 -30.95 23.64
N GLY A 582 -7.78 -29.66 23.99
CA GLY A 582 -9.03 -28.98 24.34
C GLY A 582 -10.01 -28.89 23.17
N ASP A 583 -9.53 -28.64 21.95
CA ASP A 583 -10.36 -28.65 20.73
C ASP A 583 -11.01 -30.03 20.54
N LEU A 584 -10.25 -31.12 20.75
CA LEU A 584 -10.76 -32.49 20.73
C LEU A 584 -11.76 -32.78 21.85
N ILE A 585 -11.56 -32.24 23.06
CA ILE A 585 -12.50 -32.39 24.20
C ILE A 585 -13.82 -31.66 23.92
N ILE A 586 -13.77 -30.50 23.26
CA ILE A 586 -14.95 -29.75 22.82
C ILE A 586 -15.74 -30.52 21.75
N GLY A 587 -15.09 -31.46 21.08
CA GLY A 587 -15.69 -32.36 20.11
C GLY A 587 -15.37 -32.01 18.66
N VAL A 588 -14.35 -31.18 18.41
CA VAL A 588 -13.90 -30.86 17.04
C VAL A 588 -13.63 -32.16 16.28
N GLN A 589 -14.31 -32.34 15.16
CA GLN A 589 -14.16 -33.52 14.31
C GLN A 589 -12.70 -33.67 13.88
N CYS A 590 -12.16 -34.88 13.99
CA CYS A 590 -10.82 -35.21 13.52
C CYS A 590 -10.79 -36.63 12.97
N VAL A 591 -10.31 -36.80 11.74
CA VAL A 591 -10.07 -38.12 11.14
C VAL A 591 -8.90 -38.81 11.85
N ASN A 592 -7.87 -38.04 12.24
CA ASN A 592 -6.76 -38.56 13.02
C ASN A 592 -6.38 -37.58 14.15
N PRO A 593 -6.85 -37.83 15.39
CA PRO A 593 -6.57 -36.96 16.55
C PRO A 593 -5.09 -36.79 16.86
N PHE A 594 -4.28 -37.83 16.64
CA PHE A 594 -2.84 -37.76 16.90
C PHE A 594 -2.14 -36.80 15.92
N VAL A 595 -2.49 -36.88 14.63
CA VAL A 595 -1.92 -35.99 13.61
C VAL A 595 -2.44 -34.56 13.77
N PHE A 596 -3.68 -34.37 14.25
CA PHE A 596 -4.20 -33.06 14.62
C PHE A 596 -3.37 -32.40 15.73
N VAL A 597 -3.12 -33.12 16.83
CA VAL A 597 -2.27 -32.63 17.94
C VAL A 597 -0.83 -32.38 17.48
N LEU A 598 -0.27 -33.26 16.63
CA LEU A 598 1.05 -33.09 16.04
C LEU A 598 1.12 -31.82 15.18
N THR A 599 0.07 -31.53 14.40
CA THR A 599 -0.05 -30.32 13.57
C THR A 599 -0.04 -29.06 14.43
N ALA A 600 -0.77 -29.06 15.56
CA ALA A 600 -0.77 -27.94 16.50
C ALA A 600 0.58 -27.75 17.20
N TRP A 601 1.19 -28.83 17.66
CA TRP A 601 2.51 -28.80 18.28
C TRP A 601 3.57 -28.25 17.31
N TRP A 602 3.60 -28.76 16.06
CA TRP A 602 4.53 -28.31 15.03
C TRP A 602 4.31 -26.85 14.64
N SER A 603 3.06 -26.46 14.38
CA SER A 603 2.71 -25.08 14.03
C SER A 603 3.10 -24.10 15.13
N SER A 604 2.91 -24.48 16.40
CA SER A 604 3.34 -23.65 17.55
C SER A 604 4.86 -23.43 17.58
N LEU A 605 5.66 -24.46 17.28
CA LEU A 605 7.12 -24.33 17.22
C LEU A 605 7.59 -23.44 16.05
N VAL A 606 6.90 -23.53 14.92
CA VAL A 606 7.17 -22.69 13.74
C VAL A 606 6.82 -21.24 14.07
N TYR A 607 5.66 -20.98 14.67
CA TYR A 607 5.26 -19.64 15.11
C TYR A 607 6.23 -19.07 16.13
N LEU A 608 6.66 -19.89 17.09
CA LEU A 608 7.71 -19.52 18.03
C LEU A 608 9.00 -19.14 17.32
N SER A 609 9.43 -19.90 16.32
CA SER A 609 10.67 -19.59 15.60
C SER A 609 10.61 -18.23 14.91
N ILE A 610 9.47 -17.91 14.27
CA ILE A 610 9.24 -16.63 13.59
C ILE A 610 9.20 -15.49 14.62
N ALA A 611 8.34 -15.61 15.63
CA ALA A 611 8.15 -14.57 16.62
C ALA A 611 9.41 -14.32 17.46
N TYR A 612 10.12 -15.37 17.84
CA TYR A 612 11.37 -15.28 18.59
C TYR A 612 12.50 -14.71 17.73
N ALA A 613 12.64 -15.11 16.46
CA ALA A 613 13.62 -14.52 15.56
C ALA A 613 13.40 -13.02 15.38
N LEU A 614 12.17 -12.58 15.12
CA LEU A 614 11.86 -11.16 14.97
C LEU A 614 12.08 -10.39 16.28
N SER A 615 11.55 -10.90 17.40
CA SER A 615 11.60 -10.21 18.69
C SER A 615 13.00 -10.19 19.31
N ALA A 616 13.81 -11.24 19.13
CA ALA A 616 15.17 -11.28 19.64
C ALA A 616 16.18 -10.55 18.75
N THR A 617 15.85 -10.34 17.47
CA THR A 617 16.72 -9.62 16.51
C THR A 617 16.43 -8.12 16.51
N PHE A 618 15.16 -7.72 16.57
CA PHE A 618 14.72 -6.32 16.47
C PHE A 618 14.07 -5.76 17.75
N MET A 619 14.15 -6.49 18.88
CA MET A 619 13.61 -6.10 20.19
C MET A 619 12.13 -5.63 20.11
N HIS A 620 11.81 -4.43 20.58
CA HIS A 620 10.44 -3.90 20.61
C HIS A 620 9.83 -3.72 19.21
N VAL A 621 10.63 -3.32 18.21
CA VAL A 621 10.19 -3.22 16.81
C VAL A 621 9.80 -4.61 16.29
N GLY A 622 10.58 -5.63 16.63
CA GLY A 622 10.30 -7.02 16.31
C GLY A 622 8.97 -7.51 16.87
N LYS A 623 8.67 -7.18 18.13
CA LYS A 623 7.36 -7.49 18.76
C LYS A 623 6.21 -6.81 18.00
N GLY A 624 6.40 -5.56 17.58
CA GLY A 624 5.43 -4.84 16.73
C GLY A 624 5.19 -5.53 15.38
N LEU A 625 6.25 -6.01 14.72
CA LEU A 625 6.13 -6.76 13.46
C LEU A 625 5.35 -8.07 13.62
N VAL A 626 5.51 -8.78 14.74
CA VAL A 626 4.74 -10.01 15.03
C VAL A 626 3.23 -9.72 15.12
N VAL A 627 2.85 -8.57 15.70
CA VAL A 627 1.45 -8.11 15.76
C VAL A 627 0.96 -7.68 14.37
N ALA A 628 1.76 -6.94 13.61
CA ALA A 628 1.40 -6.55 12.24
C ALA A 628 1.17 -7.78 11.34
N LEU A 629 2.01 -8.81 11.47
CA LEU A 629 1.87 -10.06 10.72
C LEU A 629 0.56 -10.78 11.06
N VAL A 630 0.12 -10.81 12.32
CA VAL A 630 -1.17 -11.47 12.64
C VAL A 630 -2.36 -10.68 12.07
N MET A 631 -2.32 -9.34 12.10
CA MET A 631 -3.39 -8.49 11.57
C MET A 631 -3.63 -8.71 10.07
N VAL A 632 -2.55 -8.87 9.29
CA VAL A 632 -2.67 -9.12 7.84
C VAL A 632 -3.05 -10.57 7.54
N GLN A 633 -2.60 -11.53 8.36
CA GLN A 633 -2.86 -12.96 8.16
C GLN A 633 -4.32 -13.36 8.42
N ILE A 634 -5.02 -12.72 9.36
CA ILE A 634 -6.43 -13.08 9.68
C ILE A 634 -7.34 -13.10 8.43
N PRO A 635 -7.41 -12.02 7.63
CA PRO A 635 -8.14 -12.03 6.35
C PRO A 635 -7.35 -12.70 5.23
N GLY A 636 -6.01 -12.68 5.31
CA GLY A 636 -5.12 -13.06 4.22
C GLY A 636 -4.81 -14.55 4.09
N ALA A 637 -5.02 -15.36 5.13
CA ALA A 637 -4.60 -16.77 5.19
C ALA A 637 -5.70 -17.78 4.85
N SER A 638 -6.78 -17.33 4.19
CA SER A 638 -7.92 -18.17 3.76
C SER A 638 -8.70 -18.88 4.88
N GLY A 639 -8.59 -18.43 6.13
CA GLY A 639 -9.25 -19.07 7.27
C GLY A 639 -10.76 -18.86 7.32
N LEU A 640 -11.25 -17.67 6.96
CA LEU A 640 -12.68 -17.32 6.95
C LEU A 640 -13.32 -17.47 5.56
N TYR A 641 -12.59 -17.08 4.53
CA TYR A 641 -13.05 -17.06 3.15
C TYR A 641 -11.99 -17.73 2.26
N PRO A 642 -12.40 -18.39 1.17
CA PRO A 642 -11.47 -18.83 0.13
C PRO A 642 -10.60 -17.67 -0.35
N ILE A 643 -9.31 -17.93 -0.59
CA ILE A 643 -8.35 -16.89 -0.98
C ILE A 643 -8.73 -16.21 -2.30
N GLU A 644 -9.41 -16.91 -3.19
CA GLU A 644 -9.90 -16.43 -4.49
C GLU A 644 -10.89 -15.28 -4.34
N MET A 645 -11.63 -15.23 -3.22
CA MET A 645 -12.58 -14.17 -2.92
C MET A 645 -11.91 -12.91 -2.37
N MET A 646 -10.62 -12.95 -2.04
CA MET A 646 -9.90 -11.82 -1.45
C MET A 646 -9.34 -10.87 -2.52
N PRO A 647 -9.17 -9.57 -2.20
CA PRO A 647 -8.49 -8.61 -3.08
C PRO A 647 -7.09 -9.08 -3.52
N GLY A 648 -6.62 -8.58 -4.67
CA GLY A 648 -5.36 -9.03 -5.29
C GLY A 648 -4.12 -8.93 -4.38
N PHE A 649 -4.06 -7.95 -3.48
CA PHE A 649 -3.01 -7.83 -2.46
C PHE A 649 -2.92 -9.05 -1.53
N TYR A 650 -4.06 -9.48 -0.98
CA TYR A 650 -4.08 -10.63 -0.07
C TYR A 650 -3.73 -11.92 -0.82
N ARG A 651 -4.21 -12.06 -2.06
CA ARG A 651 -3.83 -13.19 -2.94
C ARG A 651 -2.34 -13.24 -3.24
N ALA A 652 -1.68 -12.09 -3.42
CA ALA A 652 -0.24 -12.02 -3.64
C ALA A 652 0.57 -12.32 -2.36
N MET A 653 0.07 -11.90 -1.19
CA MET A 653 0.73 -12.13 0.09
C MET A 653 0.47 -13.52 0.69
N TYR A 654 -0.62 -14.18 0.28
CA TYR A 654 -1.07 -15.48 0.78
C TYR A 654 0.02 -16.57 0.87
N PRO A 655 0.94 -16.73 -0.12
CA PRO A 655 2.01 -17.73 -0.02
C PRO A 655 3.03 -17.44 1.07
N PHE A 656 3.12 -16.20 1.55
CA PHE A 656 4.08 -15.75 2.58
C PHE A 656 3.50 -15.80 3.99
N PHE A 657 2.26 -16.28 4.15
CA PHE A 657 1.61 -16.40 5.44
C PHE A 657 1.73 -17.81 6.01
N PRO A 658 2.40 -18.00 7.15
CA PRO A 658 2.47 -19.33 7.77
C PRO A 658 1.09 -19.86 8.20
N PHE A 659 0.11 -18.99 8.52
CA PHE A 659 -1.27 -19.40 8.83
C PHE A 659 -1.93 -20.20 7.70
N THR A 660 -1.63 -19.87 6.44
CA THR A 660 -2.17 -20.57 5.27
C THR A 660 -1.91 -22.07 5.39
N TYR A 661 -0.64 -22.42 5.59
CA TYR A 661 -0.19 -23.81 5.60
C TYR A 661 -0.60 -24.54 6.88
N SER A 662 -0.68 -23.88 8.03
CA SER A 662 -1.19 -24.51 9.25
C SER A 662 -2.69 -24.80 9.16
N ILE A 663 -3.48 -23.84 8.65
CA ILE A 663 -4.93 -23.97 8.50
C ILE A 663 -5.24 -25.12 7.54
N ASP A 664 -4.57 -25.16 6.39
CA ASP A 664 -4.77 -26.23 5.42
C ASP A 664 -4.31 -27.60 5.95
N ALA A 665 -3.23 -27.65 6.73
CA ALA A 665 -2.86 -28.89 7.40
C ALA A 665 -3.87 -29.36 8.46
N PHE A 666 -4.44 -28.44 9.24
CA PHE A 666 -5.51 -28.77 10.17
C PHE A 666 -6.76 -29.25 9.41
N ARG A 667 -7.10 -28.65 8.27
CA ARG A 667 -8.23 -29.10 7.42
C ARG A 667 -8.07 -30.55 6.98
N GLU A 668 -6.87 -30.99 6.59
CA GLU A 668 -6.59 -32.39 6.25
C GLU A 668 -6.86 -33.33 7.44
N THR A 669 -6.49 -32.90 8.65
CA THR A 669 -6.70 -33.71 9.86
C THR A 669 -8.16 -33.76 10.33
N ILE A 670 -8.99 -32.77 9.93
CA ILE A 670 -10.41 -32.64 10.29
C ILE A 670 -11.31 -33.31 9.23
N GLY A 671 -11.14 -32.93 7.97
CA GLY A 671 -12.01 -33.36 6.86
C GLY A 671 -11.55 -34.63 6.14
N GLY A 672 -10.25 -34.96 6.22
CA GLY A 672 -9.67 -36.14 5.55
C GLY A 672 -8.41 -35.79 4.75
N PHE A 673 -7.55 -36.80 4.57
CA PHE A 673 -6.27 -36.63 3.90
C PHE A 673 -6.38 -36.84 2.38
N TYR A 674 -5.71 -35.99 1.61
CA TYR A 674 -5.56 -36.13 0.17
C TYR A 674 -4.07 -36.20 -0.24
N ASP A 675 -3.68 -37.34 -0.80
CA ASP A 675 -2.31 -37.58 -1.30
C ASP A 675 -1.23 -37.24 -0.24
N ALA A 676 -0.19 -36.47 -0.60
CA ALA A 676 0.84 -35.99 0.31
C ALA A 676 0.62 -34.52 0.74
N HIS A 677 -0.62 -34.02 0.68
CA HIS A 677 -0.91 -32.60 0.89
C HIS A 677 -0.52 -32.12 2.30
N TRP A 678 -0.90 -32.88 3.34
CA TRP A 678 -0.48 -32.59 4.73
C TRP A 678 1.05 -32.52 4.88
N TRP A 679 1.80 -33.47 4.29
CA TRP A 679 3.26 -33.46 4.32
C TRP A 679 3.85 -32.23 3.63
N ARG A 680 3.26 -31.80 2.52
CA ARG A 680 3.65 -30.59 1.80
C ARG A 680 3.45 -29.35 2.67
N MET A 681 2.30 -29.22 3.34
CA MET A 681 2.03 -28.10 4.24
C MET A 681 3.01 -28.06 5.42
N MET A 682 3.26 -29.21 6.05
CA MET A 682 4.27 -29.34 7.12
C MET A 682 5.67 -28.98 6.63
N GLY A 683 6.03 -29.38 5.41
CA GLY A 683 7.31 -29.07 4.77
C GLY A 683 7.48 -27.57 4.50
N VAL A 684 6.43 -26.87 4.04
CA VAL A 684 6.49 -25.42 3.84
C VAL A 684 6.61 -24.69 5.18
N LEU A 685 5.89 -25.11 6.23
CA LEU A 685 6.07 -24.58 7.58
C LEU A 685 7.51 -24.77 8.09
N ALA A 686 8.16 -25.90 7.76
CA ALA A 686 9.56 -26.12 8.07
C ALA A 686 10.48 -25.09 7.38
N ILE A 687 10.17 -24.69 6.13
CA ILE A 687 10.92 -23.63 5.43
C ILE A 687 10.81 -22.30 6.18
N PHE A 688 9.62 -21.91 6.66
CA PHE A 688 9.46 -20.71 7.50
C PHE A 688 10.31 -20.77 8.77
N MET A 689 10.37 -21.94 9.40
CA MET A 689 11.21 -22.15 10.58
C MET A 689 12.70 -21.99 10.25
N VAL A 690 13.17 -22.58 9.15
CA VAL A 690 14.56 -22.45 8.70
C VAL A 690 14.91 -20.99 8.38
N CYS A 691 14.04 -20.27 7.66
CA CYS A 691 14.22 -18.85 7.37
C CYS A 691 14.29 -18.01 8.66
N SER A 692 13.45 -18.33 9.65
CA SER A 692 13.45 -17.63 10.94
C SER A 692 14.72 -17.89 11.74
N PHE A 693 15.22 -19.13 11.74
CA PHE A 693 16.52 -19.44 12.34
C PHE A 693 17.67 -18.73 11.64
N PHE A 694 17.62 -18.57 10.31
CA PHE A 694 18.61 -17.78 9.58
C PHE A 694 18.62 -16.32 10.08
N VAL A 695 17.44 -15.70 10.21
CA VAL A 695 17.33 -14.34 10.80
C VAL A 695 17.92 -14.31 12.21
N GLY A 696 17.49 -15.21 13.10
CA GLY A 696 17.91 -15.21 14.51
C GLY A 696 19.38 -15.56 14.76
N LEU A 697 20.01 -16.39 13.91
CA LEU A 697 21.39 -16.87 14.10
C LEU A 697 22.43 -16.10 13.29
N VAL A 698 22.05 -15.52 12.14
CA VAL A 698 22.97 -14.85 11.21
C VAL A 698 22.81 -13.34 11.24
N ILE A 699 21.57 -12.83 11.26
CA ILE A 699 21.30 -11.37 11.22
C ILE A 699 21.45 -10.76 12.62
N ARG A 700 21.04 -11.48 13.67
CA ARG A 700 21.11 -10.99 15.06
C ARG A 700 22.47 -10.44 15.50
N PRO A 701 23.64 -11.08 15.22
CA PRO A 701 24.94 -10.52 15.58
C PRO A 701 25.25 -9.18 14.89
N TRP A 702 24.72 -8.95 13.69
CA TRP A 702 24.88 -7.68 12.98
C TRP A 702 24.05 -6.56 13.59
N MET A 703 22.88 -6.91 14.14
CA MET A 703 21.99 -5.99 14.87
C MET A 703 22.38 -5.77 16.33
N ALA A 704 23.41 -6.43 16.86
CA ALA A 704 23.77 -6.34 18.27
C ALA A 704 24.19 -4.93 18.71
N ASN A 705 24.99 -4.22 17.89
CA ASN A 705 25.39 -2.83 18.17
C ASN A 705 24.18 -1.89 18.13
N PHE A 706 23.28 -2.10 17.17
CA PHE A 706 22.04 -1.35 17.05
C PHE A 706 21.09 -1.54 18.24
N ASN A 707 20.91 -2.80 18.67
CA ASN A 707 20.05 -3.15 19.80
C ASN A 707 20.56 -2.55 21.11
N HIS A 708 21.88 -2.49 21.31
CA HIS A 708 22.48 -1.80 22.46
C HIS A 708 22.15 -0.31 22.49
N LEU A 709 22.25 0.37 21.34
CA LEU A 709 21.88 1.78 21.25
C LEU A 709 20.41 1.99 21.59
N PHE A 710 19.51 1.18 21.00
CA PHE A 710 18.08 1.32 21.22
C PHE A 710 17.69 1.01 22.67
N ALA A 711 18.31 -0.01 23.27
CA ALA A 711 18.10 -0.33 24.68
C ALA A 711 18.53 0.82 25.60
N ARG A 712 19.68 1.46 25.31
CA ARG A 712 20.16 2.64 26.07
C ARG A 712 19.18 3.80 25.95
N GLU A 713 18.75 4.15 24.73
CA GLU A 713 17.83 5.28 24.52
C GLU A 713 16.45 5.03 25.14
N VAL A 714 15.97 3.77 25.13
CA VAL A 714 14.72 3.38 25.82
C VAL A 714 14.88 3.47 27.34
N GLU A 715 16.00 3.01 27.90
CA GLU A 715 16.32 3.14 29.33
C GLU A 715 16.43 4.62 29.74
N GLU A 716 17.01 5.48 28.90
CA GLU A 716 17.07 6.94 29.10
C GLU A 716 15.71 7.65 28.96
N SER A 717 14.78 7.08 28.19
CA SER A 717 13.46 7.68 27.95
C SER A 717 12.52 7.61 29.17
N ASP A 718 12.82 6.72 30.13
CA ASP A 718 12.03 6.39 31.34
C ASP A 718 10.53 6.09 31.06
N MET A 719 10.20 5.84 29.79
CA MET A 719 8.83 5.71 29.29
C MET A 719 8.41 4.24 29.14
N ILE A 720 9.39 3.33 29.03
CA ILE A 720 9.21 1.89 28.84
C ILE A 720 10.31 1.16 29.64
N VAL A 721 9.95 0.08 30.34
CA VAL A 721 10.93 -0.79 31.02
C VAL A 721 11.78 -1.51 29.96
N GLY A 722 13.03 -1.07 29.80
CA GLY A 722 13.99 -1.62 28.84
C GLY A 722 14.60 -2.96 29.28
N GLU A 723 14.86 -3.87 28.34
CA GLU A 723 15.60 -5.10 28.58
C GLU A 723 17.10 -4.85 28.31
N ARG A 724 17.96 -5.01 29.33
CA ARG A 724 19.41 -4.87 29.15
C ARG A 724 19.94 -5.92 28.19
N VAL A 725 20.68 -5.48 27.16
CA VAL A 725 21.31 -6.33 26.16
C VAL A 725 22.65 -6.85 26.72
N TYR A 726 22.84 -8.17 26.82
CA TYR A 726 24.06 -8.80 27.34
C TYR A 726 25.04 -9.28 26.25
N MET A 727 24.82 -8.89 24.99
CA MET A 727 25.74 -9.29 23.92
C MET A 727 27.07 -8.53 23.98
N PRO A 728 28.24 -9.18 23.87
CA PRO A 728 29.53 -8.49 23.79
C PRO A 728 29.56 -7.63 22.52
N SER A 729 29.68 -6.32 22.67
CA SER A 729 29.77 -5.40 21.53
C SER A 729 31.08 -5.63 20.79
N ARG A 730 31.02 -5.80 19.47
CA ARG A 730 32.20 -5.58 18.62
C ARG A 730 32.37 -4.08 18.55
N ARG A 731 33.10 -3.53 19.52
CA ARG A 731 33.30 -2.08 19.61
C ARG A 731 34.00 -1.54 18.36
N PHE A 732 34.93 -2.27 17.74
CA PHE A 732 35.80 -1.73 16.68
C PHE A 732 36.09 -2.71 15.53
N ASN A 733 36.29 -2.18 14.32
CA ASN A 733 36.79 -2.96 13.17
C ASN A 733 38.32 -2.98 13.19
N LEU A 734 38.92 -4.13 12.91
CA LEU A 734 40.38 -4.29 12.91
C LEU A 734 41.10 -3.33 11.96
N SER A 735 40.48 -3.06 10.81
CA SER A 735 40.99 -2.09 9.84
C SER A 735 41.07 -0.67 10.41
N GLN A 736 40.14 -0.30 11.30
CA GLN A 736 40.13 1.01 11.95
C GLN A 736 41.22 1.07 13.03
N ALA A 737 41.39 0.01 13.81
CA ALA A 737 42.45 -0.10 14.81
C ALA A 737 43.85 -0.02 14.19
N VAL A 738 44.06 -0.66 13.03
CA VAL A 738 45.33 -0.61 12.27
C VAL A 738 45.54 0.75 11.60
N GLU A 739 44.48 1.38 11.06
CA GLU A 739 44.57 2.71 10.46
C GLU A 739 44.93 3.78 11.51
N ILE A 740 44.34 3.70 12.71
CA ILE A 740 44.65 4.57 13.86
C ILE A 740 46.10 4.43 14.31
N LEU A 741 46.64 3.20 14.36
CA LEU A 741 48.04 2.94 14.72
C LEU A 741 49.04 3.42 13.65
N SER A 742 48.63 3.49 12.38
CA SER A 742 49.52 3.90 11.28
C SER A 742 49.66 5.41 11.11
N ASP A 743 48.62 6.17 11.47
CA ASP A 743 48.57 7.63 11.30
C ASP A 743 47.55 8.28 12.25
N HIS A 744 47.93 8.34 13.54
CA HIS A 744 47.06 8.79 14.63
C HIS A 744 46.57 10.23 14.43
N GLY A 745 47.43 11.12 13.92
CA GLY A 745 47.12 12.54 13.74
C GLY A 745 46.22 12.84 12.53
N GLU A 746 46.45 12.20 11.39
CA GLU A 746 45.63 12.44 10.19
C GLU A 746 44.25 11.76 10.30
N TYR A 747 44.18 10.56 10.89
CA TYR A 747 42.93 9.86 11.15
C TYR A 747 42.02 10.65 12.08
N ARG A 748 42.57 11.19 13.19
CA ARG A 748 41.83 12.03 14.14
C ARG A 748 41.25 13.29 13.50
N ARG A 749 42.04 14.01 12.68
CA ARG A 749 41.56 15.18 11.92
C ARG A 749 40.49 14.82 10.88
N ARG A 750 40.61 13.65 10.22
CA ARG A 750 39.59 13.16 9.26
C ARG A 750 38.29 12.79 9.97
N LEU A 751 38.38 12.20 11.15
CA LEU A 751 37.24 11.81 11.98
C LEU A 751 36.52 13.03 12.56
N GLU A 752 37.24 13.99 13.13
CA GLU A 752 36.69 15.24 13.69
C GLU A 752 35.89 16.01 12.62
N ARG A 753 36.43 16.16 11.41
CA ARG A 753 35.70 16.80 10.31
C ARG A 753 34.42 16.07 9.93
N ARG A 754 34.41 14.73 9.94
CA ARG A 754 33.22 13.92 9.65
C ARG A 754 32.19 14.01 10.77
N ALA A 755 32.63 13.91 12.03
CA ALA A 755 31.80 14.00 13.21
C ALA A 755 31.15 15.38 13.33
N GLU A 756 31.90 16.47 13.13
CA GLU A 756 31.38 17.84 13.16
C GLU A 756 30.36 18.10 12.05
N HIS A 757 30.62 17.58 10.84
CA HIS A 757 29.68 17.70 9.71
C HIS A 757 28.38 16.93 9.99
N PHE A 758 28.48 15.71 10.52
CA PHE A 758 27.30 14.92 10.87
C PHE A 758 26.54 15.51 12.06
N ALA A 759 27.21 16.04 13.08
CA ALA A 759 26.59 16.70 14.24
C ALA A 759 25.72 17.90 13.82
N LYS A 760 26.16 18.69 12.83
CA LYS A 760 25.37 19.79 12.25
C LYS A 760 24.16 19.29 11.44
N LEU A 761 24.27 18.11 10.83
CA LEU A 761 23.25 17.54 9.94
C LEU A 761 22.19 16.70 10.69
N TYR A 762 22.60 16.00 11.75
CA TYR A 762 21.78 15.11 12.58
C TYR A 762 20.43 15.71 13.02
N PRO A 763 20.36 16.91 13.65
CA PRO A 763 19.08 17.48 14.05
C PRO A 763 18.17 17.83 12.87
N ARG A 764 18.72 18.07 11.68
CA ARG A 764 17.92 18.26 10.45
C ARG A 764 17.37 16.93 9.92
N LEU A 765 18.15 15.86 9.99
CA LEU A 765 17.73 14.52 9.56
C LEU A 765 16.61 13.97 10.46
N ILE A 766 16.73 14.10 11.79
CA ILE A 766 15.69 13.65 12.73
C ILE A 766 14.40 14.46 12.57
N ARG A 767 14.49 15.80 12.49
CA ARG A 767 13.30 16.63 12.23
C ARG A 767 12.69 16.33 10.86
N GLY A 768 13.51 16.12 9.84
CA GLY A 768 13.05 15.73 8.50
C GLY A 768 12.30 14.39 8.53
N ALA A 769 12.84 13.38 9.21
CA ALA A 769 12.18 12.08 9.38
C ALA A 769 10.88 12.17 10.18
N LEU A 770 10.82 12.98 11.25
CA LEU A 770 9.59 13.23 11.98
C LEU A 770 8.53 13.90 11.10
N VAL A 771 8.90 14.98 10.40
CA VAL A 771 7.97 15.68 9.48
C VAL A 771 7.51 14.73 8.38
N ALA A 772 8.42 14.01 7.73
CA ALA A 772 8.08 13.05 6.67
C ALA A 772 7.26 11.85 7.20
N GLY A 773 7.50 11.43 8.45
CA GLY A 773 6.79 10.37 9.13
C GLY A 773 5.34 10.71 9.48
N PHE A 774 4.99 12.00 9.58
CA PHE A 774 3.59 12.43 9.79
C PHE A 774 2.95 13.01 8.53
N VAL A 775 3.65 13.91 7.82
CA VAL A 775 3.11 14.61 6.66
C VAL A 775 2.81 13.65 5.52
N VAL A 776 3.72 12.73 5.17
CA VAL A 776 3.49 11.82 4.05
C VAL A 776 2.30 10.89 4.32
N PRO A 777 2.18 10.22 5.48
CA PRO A 777 0.96 9.51 5.86
C PRO A 777 -0.33 10.31 5.78
N ILE A 778 -0.34 11.54 6.32
CA ILE A 778 -1.51 12.42 6.28
C ILE A 778 -1.85 12.81 4.84
N THR A 779 -0.84 13.09 4.02
CA THR A 779 -1.03 13.46 2.62
C THR A 779 -1.56 12.28 1.81
N LEU A 780 -1.00 11.08 1.99
CA LEU A 780 -1.52 9.85 1.37
C LEU A 780 -2.95 9.60 1.83
N PHE A 781 -3.24 9.71 3.13
CA PHE A 781 -4.60 9.55 3.66
C PHE A 781 -5.60 10.51 3.01
N ILE A 782 -5.26 11.81 2.93
CA ILE A 782 -6.11 12.83 2.30
C ILE A 782 -6.32 12.51 0.82
N VAL A 783 -5.22 12.32 0.06
CA VAL A 783 -5.28 12.06 -1.38
C VAL A 783 -6.12 10.82 -1.67
N PHE A 784 -5.92 9.72 -0.94
CA PHE A 784 -6.63 8.47 -1.16
C PHE A 784 -8.06 8.45 -0.60
N SER A 785 -8.39 9.35 0.32
CA SER A 785 -9.78 9.55 0.79
C SER A 785 -10.67 10.14 -0.31
N PHE A 786 -10.10 10.87 -1.28
CA PHE A 786 -10.85 11.48 -2.39
C PHE A 786 -10.82 10.64 -3.69
N VAL A 787 -10.14 9.50 -3.71
CA VAL A 787 -10.05 8.62 -4.88
C VAL A 787 -11.02 7.44 -4.70
N ASP A 788 -12.17 7.50 -5.36
CA ASP A 788 -13.22 6.45 -5.36
C ASP A 788 -13.01 5.38 -6.44
N THR A 789 -11.76 4.96 -6.65
CA THR A 789 -11.44 3.88 -7.59
C THR A 789 -11.16 2.59 -6.82
N ASP A 790 -11.89 1.52 -7.15
CA ASP A 790 -11.77 0.21 -6.50
C ASP A 790 -10.33 -0.32 -6.59
N GLY A 791 -9.77 -0.71 -5.44
CA GLY A 791 -8.41 -1.25 -5.29
C GLY A 791 -7.31 -0.23 -4.97
N VAL A 792 -7.50 1.07 -5.26
CA VAL A 792 -6.47 2.11 -5.00
C VAL A 792 -6.28 2.36 -3.50
N LYS A 793 -7.36 2.32 -2.71
CA LYS A 793 -7.32 2.50 -1.23
C LYS A 793 -6.50 1.40 -0.54
N LEU A 794 -6.42 0.21 -1.14
CA LEU A 794 -5.69 -0.92 -0.57
C LEU A 794 -4.20 -0.84 -0.95
N ILE A 795 -3.88 -0.40 -2.17
CA ILE A 795 -2.52 -0.04 -2.58
C ILE A 795 -1.99 1.12 -1.73
N ALA A 796 -2.84 2.08 -1.40
CA ALA A 796 -2.53 3.19 -0.51
C ALA A 796 -2.12 2.73 0.89
N LEU A 797 -2.90 1.84 1.50
CA LEU A 797 -2.58 1.26 2.82
C LEU A 797 -1.28 0.46 2.78
N ALA A 798 -1.04 -0.32 1.72
CA ALA A 798 0.22 -1.03 1.53
C ALA A 798 1.41 -0.07 1.37
N THR A 799 1.27 0.98 0.57
CA THR A 799 2.28 2.04 0.37
C THR A 799 2.56 2.77 1.68
N TRP A 800 1.53 3.03 2.46
CA TRP A 800 1.65 3.65 3.77
C TRP A 800 2.43 2.75 4.74
N GLY A 801 2.14 1.45 4.79
CA GLY A 801 2.92 0.48 5.58
C GLY A 801 4.40 0.43 5.16
N ILE A 802 4.68 0.41 3.86
CA ILE A 802 6.05 0.45 3.32
C ILE A 802 6.76 1.75 3.72
N TRP A 803 6.08 2.90 3.64
CA TRP A 803 6.65 4.19 4.01
C TRP A 803 7.05 4.25 5.49
N ILE A 804 6.21 3.70 6.38
CA ILE A 804 6.55 3.61 7.80
C ILE A 804 7.81 2.77 7.99
N LEU A 805 7.94 1.62 7.31
CA LEU A 805 9.15 0.81 7.36
C LEU A 805 10.38 1.56 6.83
N VAL A 806 10.25 2.32 5.74
CA VAL A 806 11.32 3.14 5.18
C VAL A 806 11.78 4.21 6.17
N ILE A 807 10.86 4.91 6.85
CA ILE A 807 11.19 5.91 7.87
C ILE A 807 11.87 5.25 9.07
N ILE A 808 11.39 4.08 9.51
CA ILE A 808 12.03 3.31 10.59
C ILE A 808 13.46 2.95 10.19
N ILE A 809 13.69 2.40 8.98
CA ILE A 809 15.02 2.05 8.48
C ILE A 809 15.90 3.30 8.35
N PHE A 810 15.37 4.41 7.88
CA PHE A 810 16.11 5.67 7.78
C PHE A 810 16.59 6.16 9.15
N LEU A 811 15.68 6.21 10.13
CA LEU A 811 16.02 6.55 11.51
C LEU A 811 17.05 5.56 12.08
N MET A 812 16.90 4.27 11.76
CA MET A 812 17.83 3.20 12.13
C MET A 812 19.26 3.48 11.65
N VAL A 813 19.40 3.86 10.37
CA VAL A 813 20.69 4.14 9.74
C VAL A 813 21.32 5.42 10.29
N VAL A 814 20.53 6.49 10.42
CA VAL A 814 21.01 7.77 10.97
C VAL A 814 21.55 7.57 12.38
N GLU A 815 20.83 6.82 13.21
CA GLU A 815 21.26 6.57 14.58
C GLU A 815 22.47 5.62 14.66
N SER A 816 22.54 4.61 13.78
CA SER A 816 23.73 3.76 13.66
C SER A 816 24.98 4.54 13.24
N ILE A 817 24.86 5.56 12.39
CA ILE A 817 25.98 6.43 12.00
C ILE A 817 26.41 7.29 13.20
N ARG A 818 25.45 7.83 13.95
CA ARG A 818 25.73 8.62 15.16
C ARG A 818 26.53 7.80 16.18
N ASP A 819 26.10 6.59 16.45
CA ASP A 819 26.78 5.69 17.39
C ASP A 819 28.17 5.30 16.90
N SER A 820 28.30 4.99 15.60
CA SER A 820 29.59 4.67 15.00
C SER A 820 30.59 5.82 15.10
N LEU A 821 30.14 7.08 14.93
CA LEU A 821 31.00 8.25 15.05
C LEU A 821 31.40 8.53 16.50
N ARG A 822 30.48 8.33 17.46
CA ARG A 822 30.77 8.43 18.90
C ARG A 822 31.81 7.41 19.33
N ASN A 823 31.62 6.14 18.95
CA ASN A 823 32.57 5.06 19.26
C ASN A 823 33.95 5.28 18.61
N GLN A 824 34.00 5.88 17.41
CA GLN A 824 35.27 6.24 16.77
C GLN A 824 35.96 7.44 17.46
N ALA A 825 35.19 8.40 17.99
CA ALA A 825 35.74 9.55 18.71
C ALA A 825 36.34 9.14 20.05
N GLU A 826 35.68 8.23 20.78
CA GLU A 826 36.21 7.61 22.01
C GLU A 826 37.52 6.82 21.77
N LEU A 827 37.73 6.27 20.56
CA LEU A 827 39.00 5.62 20.21
C LEU A 827 40.14 6.60 19.96
N GLY A 828 39.84 7.74 19.34
CA GLY A 828 40.83 8.75 18.98
C GLY A 828 41.38 9.52 20.19
N SER A 829 40.74 9.39 21.35
CA SER A 829 41.16 9.97 22.63
C SER A 829 41.98 9.01 23.51
N LEU A 830 42.15 7.75 23.13
CA LEU A 830 42.94 6.78 23.88
C LEU A 830 44.44 6.93 23.59
N SER A 831 45.27 6.74 24.62
CA SER A 831 46.73 6.71 24.45
C SER A 831 47.16 5.50 23.59
N GLU A 832 48.28 5.64 22.87
CA GLU A 832 48.83 4.59 22.00
C GLU A 832 49.09 3.26 22.76
N SER A 833 49.50 3.35 24.02
CA SER A 833 49.64 2.21 24.93
C SER A 833 48.30 1.52 25.27
N SER A 834 47.25 2.30 25.49
CA SER A 834 45.90 1.78 25.77
C SER A 834 45.27 1.14 24.52
N LEU A 835 45.56 1.68 23.34
CA LEU A 835 45.16 1.12 22.04
C LEU A 835 45.86 -0.22 21.77
N GLN A 836 47.17 -0.33 22.05
CA GLN A 836 47.91 -1.59 21.95
C GLN A 836 47.38 -2.65 22.91
N ASP A 837 47.14 -2.31 24.19
CA ASP A 837 46.56 -3.23 25.17
C ASP A 837 45.12 -3.66 24.80
N MET A 838 44.34 -2.78 24.18
CA MET A 838 42.99 -3.08 23.72
C MET A 838 42.99 -4.02 22.50
N ILE A 839 43.94 -3.85 21.58
CA ILE A 839 44.12 -4.73 20.42
C ILE A 839 44.69 -6.09 20.85
N MET A 840 45.61 -6.12 21.82
CA MET A 840 46.15 -7.37 22.36
C MET A 840 45.14 -8.13 23.23
N SER A 841 44.25 -7.44 23.94
CA SER A 841 43.18 -8.08 24.72
C SER A 841 41.98 -8.53 23.86
N GLN A 842 41.76 -7.93 22.68
CA GLN A 842 40.81 -8.43 21.68
C GLN A 842 41.45 -9.50 20.79
N ASN A 843 41.45 -10.74 21.29
CA ASN A 843 41.92 -11.96 20.60
C ASN A 843 41.65 -11.99 19.08
N LEU A 844 42.73 -11.84 18.30
CA LEU A 844 42.75 -11.89 16.85
C LEU A 844 43.10 -13.27 16.27
N PHE A 845 43.38 -14.27 17.10
CA PHE A 845 43.58 -15.65 16.66
C PHE A 845 42.79 -16.60 17.57
N GLY A 846 42.05 -17.53 16.96
CA GLY A 846 41.42 -18.62 17.70
C GLY A 846 42.47 -19.57 18.30
N PHE A 847 42.06 -20.22 19.39
CA PHE A 847 42.75 -21.24 20.22
C PHE A 847 43.60 -20.74 21.42
N SER A 848 43.05 -21.01 22.61
CA SER A 848 43.69 -21.26 23.92
C SER A 848 44.27 -20.10 24.76
N HIS A 849 43.89 -20.13 26.07
CA HIS A 849 44.48 -19.59 27.31
C HIS A 849 45.27 -18.27 27.26
N HIS A 850 44.93 -17.22 28.03
CA HIS A 850 45.03 -17.13 29.50
C HIS A 850 44.30 -15.85 30.00
N HIS A 851 43.72 -15.87 31.20
CA HIS A 851 43.20 -14.68 31.89
C HIS A 851 44.27 -14.14 32.84
N ILE A 852 44.57 -12.84 32.75
CA ILE A 852 45.03 -12.05 33.90
C ILE A 852 43.97 -10.99 34.18
N SER A 853 43.57 -10.93 35.45
CA SER A 853 42.55 -10.08 36.04
C SER A 853 43.01 -8.62 36.13
N LEU A 854 42.30 -7.71 35.45
CA LEU A 854 42.36 -6.27 35.71
C LEU A 854 40.95 -5.70 35.92
N ARG A 855 40.20 -6.29 36.85
CA ARG A 855 38.93 -5.70 37.33
C ARG A 855 38.72 -5.80 38.85
N ASP A 856 39.80 -5.99 39.61
CA ASP A 856 39.77 -5.97 41.09
C ASP A 856 40.61 -4.85 41.73
N ASN A 857 41.35 -4.05 40.95
CA ASN A 857 42.21 -2.97 41.50
C ASN A 857 41.71 -1.54 41.31
N ILE A 858 40.59 -1.29 40.62
CA ILE A 858 40.06 0.07 40.44
C ILE A 858 38.81 0.35 41.31
N VAL A 859 38.16 -0.68 41.86
CA VAL A 859 37.05 -0.52 42.81
C VAL A 859 37.51 -0.56 44.28
N ASN A 860 38.68 -1.14 44.56
CA ASN A 860 39.23 -1.19 45.94
C ASN A 860 40.07 0.05 46.32
N HIS A 861 40.56 0.86 45.36
CA HIS A 861 41.29 2.10 45.67
C HIS A 861 40.40 3.34 45.83
N THR A 862 39.17 3.33 45.31
CA THR A 862 38.17 4.40 45.51
C THR A 862 37.26 4.15 46.71
N ALA A 863 37.03 2.88 47.09
CA ALA A 863 36.34 2.53 48.32
C ALA A 863 37.17 2.81 49.59
N ALA A 864 38.51 2.63 49.53
CA ALA A 864 39.41 2.93 50.67
C ALA A 864 39.63 4.44 50.92
N ALA A 865 39.50 5.28 49.88
CA ALA A 865 39.60 6.73 50.01
C ALA A 865 38.31 7.39 50.54
N HIS A 866 37.14 6.81 50.22
CA HIS A 866 35.85 7.30 50.74
C HIS A 866 35.54 6.83 52.17
N THR A 867 36.07 5.70 52.63
CA THR A 867 35.94 5.27 54.04
C THR A 867 36.92 5.97 54.98
N ALA A 868 38.10 6.39 54.52
CA ALA A 868 39.05 7.16 55.33
C ALA A 868 38.61 8.63 55.56
N HIS A 869 37.81 9.21 54.65
CA HIS A 869 37.21 10.53 54.83
C HIS A 869 35.95 10.51 55.72
N ALA A 870 35.18 9.41 55.72
CA ALA A 870 33.97 9.28 56.54
C ALA A 870 34.26 8.92 58.03
N ASP A 871 35.41 8.31 58.34
CA ASP A 871 35.82 7.99 59.71
C ASP A 871 36.61 9.13 60.40
N ALA A 872 37.14 10.10 59.64
CA ALA A 872 37.73 11.32 60.21
C ALA A 872 36.65 12.37 60.59
N GLU A 873 35.47 12.34 59.97
CA GLU A 873 34.35 13.24 60.26
C GLU A 873 33.45 12.76 61.42
N ARG A 874 33.60 11.52 61.91
CA ARG A 874 32.86 11.00 63.08
C ARG A 874 33.59 11.17 64.42
N GLY A 875 34.81 11.70 64.43
CA GLY A 875 35.62 11.89 65.64
C GLY A 875 35.61 13.29 66.25
N ALA A 876 35.01 14.29 65.60
CA ALA A 876 35.08 15.69 66.04
C ALA A 876 33.71 16.39 66.02
N GLN A 877 32.73 15.80 66.71
CA GLN A 877 31.57 16.52 67.22
C GLN A 877 31.51 16.35 68.74
N HIS A 878 32.51 16.95 69.40
CA HIS A 878 32.46 17.38 70.78
C HIS A 878 33.21 18.72 70.86
N ASP A 879 32.62 19.78 70.32
CA ASP A 879 32.39 20.97 71.13
C ASP A 879 31.46 21.93 70.41
N ASN A 880 30.54 22.50 71.17
CA ASN A 880 29.48 23.35 70.69
C ASN A 880 29.90 24.83 70.81
N SER A 881 29.28 25.66 69.97
CA SER A 881 29.00 27.09 70.20
C SER A 881 30.18 28.09 70.25
N GLN A 882 30.27 28.98 69.24
CA GLN A 882 30.00 30.43 69.37
C GLN A 882 30.41 31.23 68.12
N GLN A 883 29.50 32.12 67.72
CA GLN A 883 29.71 33.46 67.14
C GLN A 883 30.47 33.66 65.81
N THR A 884 29.66 34.03 64.81
CA THR A 884 29.78 35.20 63.92
C THR A 884 30.96 36.18 64.06
N THR A 885 31.39 36.66 62.88
CA THR A 885 32.06 37.95 62.55
C THR A 885 33.55 38.10 62.87
N ALA A 886 34.37 38.19 61.81
CA ALA A 886 35.30 39.31 61.60
C ALA A 886 35.98 39.20 60.22
N GLN A 887 35.58 40.09 59.32
CA GLN A 887 36.40 40.54 58.19
C GLN A 887 37.65 41.26 58.71
N GLN A 888 38.71 41.24 57.88
CA GLN A 888 39.86 42.14 57.89
C GLN A 888 40.84 42.00 59.07
N SER A 889 41.98 41.33 58.81
CA SER A 889 43.31 41.97 58.80
C SER A 889 44.41 40.91 58.91
N ALA A 890 44.93 40.44 57.78
CA ALA A 890 46.27 39.88 57.67
C ALA A 890 46.73 39.91 56.20
N HIS A 891 46.68 41.11 55.62
CA HIS A 891 47.75 41.53 54.72
C HIS A 891 49.07 41.40 55.50
N THR A 892 50.17 41.06 54.82
CA THR A 892 51.56 41.22 55.31
C THR A 892 52.17 40.01 56.06
N ALA A 893 52.40 38.89 55.37
CA ALA A 893 53.40 37.89 55.83
C ALA A 893 53.85 36.86 54.77
N ALA A 894 53.66 37.08 53.46
CA ALA A 894 54.16 36.13 52.45
C ALA A 894 54.74 36.81 51.20
N THR A 895 55.26 38.01 51.38
CA THR A 895 56.23 38.65 50.48
C THR A 895 57.49 38.96 51.28
N SER A 896 58.32 37.95 51.54
CA SER A 896 59.73 38.17 51.92
C SER A 896 60.55 36.87 51.97
N MET A 897 60.44 36.00 50.98
CA MET A 897 61.53 35.07 50.60
C MET A 897 61.43 34.90 49.09
N ALA A 898 61.79 35.95 48.35
CA ALA A 898 63.12 36.05 47.76
C ALA A 898 63.27 35.09 46.57
N GLU A 899 62.86 35.56 45.40
CA GLU A 899 63.82 36.15 44.47
C GLU A 899 65.24 35.58 44.61
N ARG A 900 65.51 34.45 43.93
CA ARG A 900 66.86 34.11 43.48
C ARG A 900 66.81 33.15 42.29
N ALA A 901 67.42 33.59 41.20
CA ALA A 901 67.79 32.89 39.97
C ALA A 901 66.78 32.92 38.80
N GLU A 902 66.76 34.05 38.09
CA GLU A 902 66.95 34.03 36.63
C GLU A 902 68.31 33.37 36.31
N ASN A 903 68.36 32.40 35.37
CA ASN A 903 68.97 32.57 34.03
C ASN A 903 69.06 31.22 33.28
N THR A 904 68.57 31.19 32.01
CA THR A 904 68.99 30.36 30.83
C THR A 904 69.09 28.82 30.98
N THR A 905 68.55 27.95 30.12
CA THR A 905 68.49 27.94 28.64
C THR A 905 67.62 26.76 28.16
N ASN A 906 66.82 26.98 27.11
CA ASN A 906 66.50 26.10 25.96
C ASN A 906 66.16 24.60 26.17
N THR A 907 64.92 24.19 25.84
CA THR A 907 64.59 23.46 24.60
C THR A 907 63.07 23.30 24.46
N ALA A 908 62.62 23.37 23.20
CA ALA A 908 61.24 23.21 22.76
C ALA A 908 60.67 21.80 22.98
N ASP A 909 59.34 21.71 22.81
CA ASP A 909 58.50 20.52 22.60
C ASP A 909 57.66 20.08 23.81
N SER A 910 56.58 20.81 24.11
CA SER A 910 55.52 20.34 25.03
C SER A 910 54.19 21.14 24.96
N SER A 911 53.88 21.86 23.88
CA SER A 911 52.73 22.79 23.84
C SER A 911 51.59 22.43 22.86
N GLU A 912 51.62 21.25 22.23
CA GLU A 912 50.50 20.76 21.40
C GLU A 912 49.58 19.75 22.11
N GLU A 913 50.07 18.93 23.07
CA GLU A 913 49.25 17.92 23.77
C GLU A 913 48.19 18.51 24.71
N GLN A 914 48.49 19.60 25.43
CA GLN A 914 47.52 20.22 26.36
C GLN A 914 46.41 21.04 25.66
N ARG A 915 46.52 21.31 24.36
CA ARG A 915 45.46 21.97 23.56
C ARG A 915 44.49 20.96 22.93
N GLU A 916 44.92 19.71 22.76
CA GLU A 916 44.14 18.63 22.16
C GLU A 916 43.18 17.94 23.16
N GLU A 917 43.52 17.92 24.45
CA GLU A 917 42.66 17.35 25.50
C GLU A 917 41.46 18.28 25.80
N HIS A 918 41.70 19.60 25.81
CA HIS A 918 40.69 20.61 26.11
C HIS A 918 39.66 20.83 24.98
N THR A 919 39.95 20.33 23.76
CA THR A 919 39.05 20.42 22.59
C THR A 919 38.12 19.21 22.46
N LEU A 920 38.53 18.03 22.93
CA LEU A 920 37.71 16.82 22.99
C LEU A 920 36.59 16.91 24.03
N ASP A 921 36.90 17.35 25.25
CA ASP A 921 35.88 17.64 26.27
C ASP A 921 34.86 18.67 25.75
N SER A 922 35.32 19.65 24.97
CA SER A 922 34.44 20.66 24.36
C SER A 922 33.51 20.08 23.27
N LEU A 923 33.92 18.99 22.60
CA LEU A 923 33.15 18.31 21.56
C LEU A 923 32.09 17.38 22.16
N GLU A 924 32.45 16.66 23.22
CA GLU A 924 31.50 15.85 24.01
C GLU A 924 30.47 16.75 24.69
N ASP A 925 30.92 17.86 25.31
CA ASP A 925 30.05 18.88 25.88
C ASP A 925 29.20 19.58 24.81
N THR A 926 29.70 19.89 23.61
CA THR A 926 28.86 20.53 22.57
C THR A 926 27.84 19.58 21.94
N LEU A 927 28.11 18.28 21.90
CA LEU A 927 27.13 17.26 21.48
C LEU A 927 26.02 17.10 22.53
N ASP A 928 26.36 17.11 23.82
CA ASP A 928 25.39 17.03 24.92
C ASP A 928 24.66 18.37 25.18
N LEU A 929 25.33 19.52 25.03
CA LEU A 929 24.69 20.84 25.10
C LEU A 929 23.68 21.06 23.98
N ASN A 930 23.91 20.51 22.78
CA ASN A 930 22.93 20.61 21.69
C ASN A 930 21.67 19.79 22.00
N LEU A 931 21.80 18.66 22.73
CA LEU A 931 20.68 17.87 23.26
C LEU A 931 19.97 18.57 24.42
N GLU A 932 20.68 19.19 25.36
CA GLU A 932 20.06 19.98 26.41
C GLU A 932 19.39 21.25 25.89
N GLN A 933 19.95 21.90 24.87
CA GLN A 933 19.31 23.03 24.20
C GLN A 933 18.07 22.60 23.41
N LEU A 934 18.05 21.40 22.81
CA LEU A 934 16.85 20.82 22.19
C LEU A 934 15.81 20.40 23.23
N ARG A 935 16.20 19.70 24.29
CA ARG A 935 15.34 19.30 25.43
C ARG A 935 14.83 20.52 26.20
N SER A 936 15.58 21.61 26.30
CA SER A 936 15.13 22.87 26.93
C SER A 936 14.23 23.69 26.02
N ARG A 937 14.44 23.67 24.69
CA ARG A 937 13.51 24.26 23.70
C ARG A 937 12.21 23.48 23.62
N GLU A 938 12.23 22.16 23.73
CA GLU A 938 11.02 21.32 23.86
C GLU A 938 10.32 21.53 25.21
N ARG A 939 11.06 21.63 26.33
CA ARG A 939 10.48 21.98 27.64
C ARG A 939 9.86 23.40 27.64
N LYS A 940 10.46 24.36 26.92
CA LYS A 940 9.90 25.72 26.70
C LYS A 940 8.69 25.70 25.76
N HIS A 941 8.68 24.91 24.69
CA HIS A 941 7.52 24.73 23.81
C HIS A 941 6.35 24.01 24.52
N ARG A 942 6.64 23.02 25.37
CA ARG A 942 5.63 22.36 26.23
C ARG A 942 5.07 23.31 27.29
N ARG A 943 5.88 24.21 27.86
CA ARG A 943 5.39 25.29 28.75
C ARG A 943 4.55 26.33 28.00
N TRP A 944 4.88 26.65 26.75
CA TRP A 944 4.11 27.59 25.93
C TRP A 944 2.76 26.99 25.47
N GLY A 945 2.73 25.70 25.10
CA GLY A 945 1.49 24.98 24.79
C GLY A 945 0.58 24.76 25.99
N ARG A 946 1.15 24.64 27.20
CA ARG A 946 0.38 24.52 28.45
C ARG A 946 -0.20 25.85 28.93
N ASN A 947 0.55 26.96 28.80
CA ASN A 947 0.04 28.30 29.14
C ASN A 947 -1.02 28.83 28.16
N ASN A 948 -1.00 28.44 26.88
CA ASN A 948 -2.06 28.80 25.93
C ASN A 948 -3.34 27.98 26.08
N HIS A 949 -3.29 26.82 26.76
CA HIS A 949 -4.48 26.05 27.10
C HIS A 949 -5.16 26.53 28.38
N GLU A 950 -4.43 27.15 29.31
CA GLU A 950 -4.98 27.70 30.56
C GLU A 950 -5.57 29.12 30.39
N GLY A 951 -5.21 29.86 29.33
CA GLY A 951 -5.73 31.22 29.06
C GLY A 951 -7.01 31.30 28.22
N ARG A 952 -7.63 30.18 27.84
CA ARG A 952 -8.84 30.15 26.98
C ARG A 952 -10.10 29.61 27.68
N HIS A 953 -10.05 29.44 29.00
CA HIS A 953 -11.19 29.06 29.84
C HIS A 953 -11.59 30.13 30.87
N SER A 954 -11.27 31.40 30.62
CA SER A 954 -11.85 32.54 31.34
C SER A 954 -12.39 33.60 30.36
N ALA A 955 -13.51 33.29 29.72
CA ALA A 955 -14.52 34.21 29.17
C ALA A 955 -15.81 33.42 28.90
#